data_AF-A0A1Y2EP52-F1
#
_entry.id   AF-A0A1Y2EP52-F1
#
_cell.length_a   1.000
_cell.length_b   1.000
_cell.length_c   1.000
_cell.angle_alpha   90.00
_cell.angle_beta   90.00
_cell.angle_gamma   90.00
#
_symmetry.space_group_name_H-M   'P 1'
#
loop_
_entity.id
_entity.type
_entity.pdbx_description
1 polymer ?
#
loop_
_entity_poly.entity_id
_entity_poly.type
_entity_poly.pdbx_seq_one_letter_code
_entity_poly.pdbx_strand_id
1 'polypeptide(L)'
;MVLIFFITFISCVYGVLSITPFINKGQRAEFFELTDNEVGVIRVTLPDKEFITLKRSSNYRGLGTGEMKIQYFGDSAQEYFGQIERIVENLKEINFNKIYPGYNFTEELKELKINVKGYPTINVDKILNGIDTNLYNYYDYDIFYNNSELFPIFLIQSNKNFNLIEIYSVMASLKMTDLSKISRSLRENFISQFQSLYYLIIAPTKYMLEYAELNSDDESCLNYISSTMSKVVKSNEIDGEFYNKIKKILDKFNYFEENFSNNYIDSYEEYNNYEEYNYEENNYGDNINFNEYNNYENNNNYEYYNNNNNDDDNNNNVEDNYSFENDFNYENNNIEGSTGDNEEEFEDYYVDFEFKTKNATMIVELNGEQKNFDKVTFSLGGEYSRTFSKPGFNLKIRGDKELYGRKQFKLRSDCNEATYMRTKIASDIHNRLGIPSVSANYVTLYINGEYMGLYIIMDVYKLSWVEYVYGEKNSTSLYQCNGPSDLTLNSAYSCSNENDDVEIENQEWIDLLTTLDNAQSASDIEKIFDVDHFLKEMALEYLFGSWDHILRHAHNFYMYKQKNGKWIYLSHDFDHDLGQDIDIDFRNHIYVDVPDILYNSKDYFYPDYSFAKWVNDVHIVDILILKDSRRFDKILKDIVRKVFNPATLYPHIDEIKEFIRPYVVLDKTSDAKGKYPGRINKKASDFISLAQWDANVEFTSVKTPDFFGYGLKYWILSKYRYVCKTYGIKCDSTYMNENYKYSINKEVEFHGYYKNISDSSSSITLIETTSSIH
;
A
#
# COMPACT_ATOMS: atom_id res chain seq x y z
N MET A 1 -14.07 -64.66 -19.44
CA MET A 1 -12.96 -63.80 -18.98
C MET A 1 -12.76 -62.60 -19.89
N VAL A 2 -12.57 -62.79 -21.20
CA VAL A 2 -12.39 -61.68 -22.18
C VAL A 2 -13.59 -60.73 -22.26
N LEU A 3 -14.83 -61.25 -22.16
CA LEU A 3 -16.04 -60.42 -22.16
C LEU A 3 -16.17 -59.55 -20.90
N ILE A 4 -15.70 -60.04 -19.75
CA ILE A 4 -15.71 -59.28 -18.49
C ILE A 4 -14.65 -58.17 -18.56
N PHE A 5 -13.48 -58.46 -19.15
CA PHE A 5 -12.43 -57.46 -19.41
C PHE A 5 -12.88 -56.38 -20.41
N PHE A 6 -13.62 -56.75 -21.45
CA PHE A 6 -14.18 -55.79 -22.41
C PHE A 6 -15.28 -54.93 -21.78
N ILE A 7 -16.13 -55.50 -20.92
CA ILE A 7 -17.15 -54.74 -20.19
C ILE A 7 -16.48 -53.82 -19.17
N THR A 8 -15.46 -54.26 -18.42
CA THR A 8 -14.72 -53.37 -17.49
C THR A 8 -13.93 -52.30 -18.24
N PHE A 9 -13.34 -52.59 -19.40
CA PHE A 9 -12.66 -51.60 -20.21
C PHE A 9 -13.64 -50.58 -20.81
N ILE A 10 -14.82 -51.02 -21.27
CA ILE A 10 -15.90 -50.12 -21.71
C ILE A 10 -16.44 -49.30 -20.52
N SER A 11 -16.56 -49.87 -19.32
CA SER A 11 -16.92 -49.12 -18.10
C SER A 11 -15.86 -48.12 -17.67
N CYS A 12 -14.57 -48.40 -17.88
CA CYS A 12 -13.47 -47.47 -17.62
C CYS A 12 -13.35 -46.39 -18.70
N VAL A 13 -13.71 -46.69 -19.95
CA VAL A 13 -13.70 -45.73 -21.07
C VAL A 13 -14.96 -44.84 -21.07
N TYR A 14 -16.11 -45.33 -20.60
CA TYR A 14 -17.28 -44.50 -20.25
C TYR A 14 -17.13 -43.79 -18.89
N GLY A 15 -16.07 -44.10 -18.14
CA GLY A 15 -15.61 -43.37 -16.95
C GLY A 15 -14.81 -42.11 -17.28
N VAL A 16 -14.50 -41.85 -18.56
CA VAL A 16 -14.30 -40.48 -19.05
C VAL A 16 -15.69 -39.87 -19.21
N LEU A 17 -16.38 -39.72 -18.08
CA LEU A 17 -17.61 -38.94 -17.99
C LEU A 17 -17.27 -37.59 -18.61
N SER A 18 -18.07 -37.15 -19.58
CA SER A 18 -18.06 -35.76 -20.01
C SER A 18 -18.28 -34.92 -18.76
N ILE A 19 -17.20 -34.40 -18.18
CA ILE A 19 -17.29 -33.39 -17.12
C ILE A 19 -17.97 -32.23 -17.83
N THR A 20 -19.25 -32.02 -17.52
CA THR A 20 -19.93 -30.80 -17.95
C THR A 20 -19.08 -29.67 -17.40
N PRO A 21 -18.49 -28.82 -18.26
CA PRO A 21 -17.56 -27.81 -17.79
C PRO A 21 -18.29 -26.86 -16.83
N PHE A 22 -17.57 -26.33 -15.84
CA PHE A 22 -18.18 -25.42 -14.86
C PHE A 22 -18.81 -24.20 -15.54
N ILE A 23 -18.20 -23.73 -16.63
CA ILE A 23 -18.68 -22.67 -17.52
C ILE A 23 -18.84 -23.27 -18.91
N ASN A 24 -19.96 -23.02 -19.58
CA ASN A 24 -20.16 -23.52 -20.94
C ASN A 24 -19.31 -22.74 -21.94
N LYS A 25 -18.84 -23.42 -22.99
CA LYS A 25 -18.16 -22.76 -24.12
C LYS A 25 -19.04 -21.71 -24.78
N GLY A 26 -18.43 -20.63 -25.24
CA GLY A 26 -19.08 -19.47 -25.85
C GLY A 26 -19.63 -18.43 -24.86
N GLN A 27 -19.45 -18.62 -23.55
CA GLN A 27 -19.91 -17.66 -22.53
C GLN A 27 -18.88 -16.58 -22.21
N ARG A 28 -17.60 -16.78 -22.56
CA ARG A 28 -16.50 -15.84 -22.24
C ARG A 28 -15.68 -15.52 -23.48
N ALA A 29 -14.69 -14.63 -23.34
CA ALA A 29 -13.70 -14.44 -24.40
C ALA A 29 -12.95 -15.75 -24.66
N GLU A 30 -12.61 -16.01 -25.92
CA GLU A 30 -11.87 -17.21 -26.32
C GLU A 30 -10.58 -17.38 -25.51
N PHE A 31 -9.87 -16.29 -25.17
CA PHE A 31 -8.69 -16.34 -24.30
C PHE A 31 -8.94 -17.09 -22.98
N PHE A 32 -10.06 -16.81 -22.30
CA PHE A 32 -10.37 -17.40 -21.00
C PHE A 32 -10.83 -18.86 -21.11
N GLU A 33 -11.42 -19.25 -22.23
CA GLU A 33 -11.77 -20.65 -22.52
C GLU A 33 -10.53 -21.49 -22.84
N LEU A 34 -9.58 -20.92 -23.58
CA LEU A 34 -8.32 -21.59 -23.92
C LEU A 34 -7.43 -21.80 -22.68
N THR A 35 -7.49 -20.89 -21.71
CA THR A 35 -6.71 -20.97 -20.47
C THR A 35 -7.34 -21.85 -19.39
N ASP A 36 -8.54 -22.42 -19.61
CA ASP A 36 -9.16 -23.36 -18.64
C ASP A 36 -8.35 -24.66 -18.48
N ASN A 37 -7.54 -25.03 -19.49
CA ASN A 37 -6.79 -26.30 -19.50
C ASN A 37 -5.27 -26.11 -19.52
N GLU A 38 -4.78 -24.87 -19.59
CA GLU A 38 -3.35 -24.54 -19.65
C GLU A 38 -3.09 -23.15 -19.05
N VAL A 39 -2.06 -23.05 -18.20
CA VAL A 39 -1.56 -21.76 -17.74
C VAL A 39 -0.64 -21.18 -18.83
N GLY A 40 -1.12 -20.14 -19.51
CA GLY A 40 -0.36 -19.48 -20.59
C GLY A 40 0.90 -18.77 -20.08
N VAL A 41 1.85 -18.53 -20.98
CA VAL A 41 3.07 -17.76 -20.68
C VAL A 41 2.99 -16.40 -21.37
N ILE A 42 3.14 -15.33 -20.59
CA ILE A 42 3.29 -13.97 -21.10
C ILE A 42 4.74 -13.52 -20.91
N ARG A 43 5.38 -13.10 -21.99
CA ARG A 43 6.72 -12.50 -21.96
C ARG A 43 6.64 -11.05 -22.40
N VAL A 44 6.96 -10.13 -21.51
CA VAL A 44 7.06 -8.70 -21.79
C VAL A 44 8.53 -8.34 -21.97
N THR A 45 8.84 -7.56 -23.01
CA THR A 45 10.16 -6.96 -23.20
C THR A 45 10.06 -5.45 -23.10
N LEU A 46 10.91 -4.85 -22.27
CA LEU A 46 11.04 -3.43 -22.01
C LEU A 46 12.47 -2.96 -22.33
N PRO A 47 12.67 -1.71 -22.76
CA PRO A 47 13.99 -1.09 -22.78
C PRO A 47 14.67 -1.17 -21.40
N ASP A 48 15.98 -1.42 -21.34
CA ASP A 48 16.71 -1.65 -20.08
C ASP A 48 16.51 -0.52 -19.06
N LYS A 49 16.55 0.73 -19.51
CA LYS A 49 16.31 1.90 -18.64
C LYS A 49 14.91 1.88 -18.04
N GLU A 50 13.90 1.53 -18.82
CA GLU A 50 12.51 1.46 -18.34
C GLU A 50 12.30 0.27 -17.40
N PHE A 51 13.02 -0.85 -17.59
CA PHE A 51 12.98 -1.95 -16.64
C PHE A 51 13.59 -1.58 -15.28
N ILE A 52 14.66 -0.78 -15.28
CA ILE A 52 15.22 -0.21 -14.05
C ILE A 52 14.20 0.73 -13.39
N THR A 53 13.56 1.62 -14.16
CA THR A 53 12.50 2.50 -13.65
C THR A 53 11.36 1.70 -13.06
N LEU A 54 10.87 0.66 -13.75
CA LEU A 54 9.81 -0.22 -13.24
C LEU A 54 10.19 -0.79 -11.87
N LYS A 55 11.39 -1.35 -11.73
CA LYS A 55 11.87 -1.91 -10.45
C LYS A 55 11.95 -0.85 -9.35
N ARG A 56 12.33 0.38 -9.68
CA ARG A 56 12.36 1.51 -8.73
C ARG A 56 10.95 1.91 -8.31
N SER A 57 10.06 2.15 -9.26
CA SER A 57 8.65 2.48 -9.02
C SER A 57 7.91 1.37 -8.26
N SER A 58 8.36 0.12 -8.39
CA SER A 58 7.80 -1.01 -7.64
C SER A 58 8.28 -1.08 -6.19
N ASN A 59 9.41 -0.46 -5.81
CA ASN A 59 9.91 -0.45 -4.42
C ASN A 59 9.21 0.62 -3.57
N TYR A 60 7.87 0.57 -3.61
CA TYR A 60 6.95 1.45 -2.90
C TYR A 60 6.89 1.06 -1.41
N ARG A 61 7.14 2.01 -0.51
CA ARG A 61 6.64 1.90 0.89
C ARG A 61 5.23 2.46 0.87
N GLY A 62 4.29 1.75 1.50
CA GLY A 62 3.01 2.37 1.85
C GLY A 62 3.25 3.71 2.51
N LEU A 63 2.40 4.68 2.12
CA LEU A 63 2.35 6.08 2.52
C LEU A 63 3.30 7.01 1.72
N GLY A 64 2.68 7.81 0.86
CA GLY A 64 3.31 8.89 0.12
C GLY A 64 4.08 9.82 1.05
N THR A 65 5.32 10.11 0.69
CA THR A 65 6.11 11.26 1.18
C THR A 65 7.46 11.37 0.46
N GLY A 66 7.95 10.35 -0.27
CA GLY A 66 9.28 10.39 -0.87
C GLY A 66 9.57 11.58 -1.80
N GLU A 67 8.74 11.79 -2.83
CA GLU A 67 8.94 12.91 -3.78
C GLU A 67 8.40 14.23 -3.26
N MET A 68 7.26 14.23 -2.56
CA MET A 68 6.78 15.40 -1.81
C MET A 68 7.84 15.93 -0.85
N LYS A 69 8.58 15.04 -0.16
CA LYS A 69 9.70 15.42 0.68
C LYS A 69 10.94 15.79 -0.11
N ILE A 70 11.26 15.20 -1.27
CA ILE A 70 12.38 15.69 -2.10
C ILE A 70 12.15 17.15 -2.51
N GLN A 71 10.92 17.52 -2.87
CA GLN A 71 10.58 18.89 -3.23
C GLN A 71 10.60 19.83 -2.02
N TYR A 72 10.03 19.41 -0.87
CA TYR A 72 10.14 20.14 0.40
C TYR A 72 11.59 20.22 0.94
N PHE A 73 12.42 19.21 0.64
CA PHE A 73 13.85 19.17 0.98
C PHE A 73 14.70 20.01 0.03
N GLY A 74 14.22 20.32 -1.17
CA GLY A 74 14.94 21.16 -2.14
C GLY A 74 15.27 22.53 -1.57
N ASP A 75 14.32 23.14 -0.88
CA ASP A 75 14.49 24.46 -0.25
C ASP A 75 15.50 24.39 0.91
N SER A 76 15.39 23.37 1.78
CA SER A 76 16.37 23.14 2.85
C SER A 76 17.77 22.81 2.31
N ALA A 77 17.87 22.08 1.19
CA ALA A 77 19.13 21.74 0.55
C ALA A 77 19.86 22.97 0.01
N GLN A 78 19.14 23.91 -0.59
CA GLN A 78 19.69 25.20 -1.02
C GLN A 78 20.18 26.02 0.18
N GLU A 79 19.44 26.02 1.29
CA GLU A 79 19.85 26.70 2.52
C GLU A 79 21.16 26.11 3.07
N TYR A 80 21.27 24.78 3.17
CA TYR A 80 22.49 24.11 3.61
C TYR A 80 23.67 24.38 2.67
N PHE A 81 23.44 24.42 1.36
CA PHE A 81 24.46 24.75 0.38
C PHE A 81 24.98 26.19 0.58
N GLY A 82 24.08 27.16 0.78
CA GLY A 82 24.45 28.54 1.10
C GLY A 82 25.21 28.67 2.44
N GLN A 83 24.88 27.84 3.43
CA GLN A 83 25.65 27.77 4.68
C GLN A 83 27.06 27.22 4.46
N ILE A 84 27.21 26.17 3.65
CA ILE A 84 28.52 25.59 3.30
C ILE A 84 29.36 26.61 2.53
N GLU A 85 28.79 27.30 1.54
CA GLU A 85 29.45 28.38 0.79
C GLU A 85 30.00 29.45 1.73
N ARG A 86 29.19 29.93 2.67
CA ARG A 86 29.63 30.94 3.66
C ARG A 86 30.77 30.42 4.53
N ILE A 87 30.74 29.16 4.97
CA ILE A 87 31.84 28.58 5.76
C ILE A 87 33.12 28.52 4.93
N VAL A 88 33.04 28.04 3.69
CA VAL A 88 34.19 27.91 2.79
C VAL A 88 34.77 29.28 2.41
N GLU A 89 33.93 30.29 2.16
CA GLU A 89 34.40 31.66 1.89
C GLU A 89 35.16 32.24 3.07
N ASN A 90 34.60 32.13 4.28
CA ASN A 90 35.22 32.70 5.45
C ASN A 90 36.54 32.01 5.86
N LEU A 91 36.75 30.73 5.51
CA LEU A 91 38.03 30.06 5.69
C LEU A 91 39.18 30.85 5.02
N LYS A 92 38.92 31.49 3.86
CA LYS A 92 39.93 32.29 3.14
C LYS A 92 40.39 33.52 3.93
N GLU A 93 39.57 34.00 4.85
CA GLU A 93 39.87 35.19 5.66
C GLU A 93 40.72 34.88 6.89
N ILE A 94 40.88 33.59 7.24
CA ILE A 94 41.66 33.17 8.39
C ILE A 94 43.16 33.26 8.08
N ASN A 95 43.91 33.97 8.93
CA ASN A 95 45.36 33.93 8.91
C ASN A 95 45.91 32.82 9.83
N PHE A 96 46.14 31.65 9.26
CA PHE A 96 46.62 30.45 9.97
C PHE A 96 47.99 30.63 10.60
N ASN A 97 48.90 31.42 10.00
CA ASN A 97 50.23 31.68 10.58
C ASN A 97 50.13 32.47 11.90
N LYS A 98 49.10 33.30 12.07
CA LYS A 98 48.86 34.06 13.30
C LYS A 98 48.14 33.22 14.37
N ILE A 99 47.18 32.40 13.94
CA ILE A 99 46.36 31.60 14.83
C ILE A 99 47.11 30.35 15.30
N TYR A 100 47.82 29.66 14.42
CA TYR A 100 48.56 28.43 14.70
C TYR A 100 50.05 28.59 14.34
N PRO A 101 50.82 29.37 15.12
CA PRO A 101 52.22 29.61 14.79
C PRO A 101 53.06 28.34 14.96
N GLY A 102 54.02 28.14 14.06
CA GLY A 102 55.00 27.04 14.15
C GLY A 102 54.57 25.74 13.46
N TYR A 103 53.41 25.70 12.80
CA TYR A 103 52.96 24.56 12.01
C TYR A 103 53.31 24.71 10.53
N ASN A 104 53.54 23.57 9.87
CA ASN A 104 53.68 23.50 8.43
C ASN A 104 52.40 22.93 7.81
N PHE A 105 51.54 23.82 7.33
CA PHE A 105 50.23 23.44 6.78
C PHE A 105 50.29 22.74 5.41
N THR A 106 51.47 22.60 4.80
CA THR A 106 51.60 21.85 3.54
C THR A 106 51.35 20.35 3.70
N GLU A 107 51.43 19.81 4.93
CA GLU A 107 51.12 18.41 5.24
C GLU A 107 49.78 18.26 5.99
N GLU A 108 49.53 19.08 7.02
CA GLU A 108 48.37 18.91 7.92
C GLU A 108 47.05 19.51 7.40
N LEU A 109 47.09 20.54 6.53
CA LEU A 109 45.92 21.22 5.96
C LEU A 109 46.13 21.50 4.46
N LYS A 110 46.66 20.51 3.74
CA LYS A 110 47.08 20.62 2.33
C LYS A 110 45.94 21.08 1.40
N GLU A 111 44.70 20.75 1.74
CA GLU A 111 43.47 21.09 1.02
C GLU A 111 43.26 22.61 0.97
N LEU A 112 43.66 23.33 2.03
CA LEU A 112 43.48 24.78 2.16
C LEU A 112 44.50 25.58 1.34
N LYS A 113 45.60 24.96 0.88
CA LYS A 113 46.66 25.61 0.09
C LYS A 113 47.07 26.94 0.69
N ILE A 114 47.44 26.92 1.97
CA ILE A 114 47.77 28.14 2.71
C ILE A 114 49.05 28.76 2.14
N ASN A 115 48.96 30.03 1.74
CA ASN A 115 50.09 30.74 1.16
C ASN A 115 51.11 31.18 2.23
N VAL A 116 52.26 31.69 1.78
CA VAL A 116 53.33 32.16 2.66
C VAL A 116 52.92 33.28 3.63
N LYS A 117 51.82 34.00 3.36
CA LYS A 117 51.25 35.03 4.25
C LYS A 117 50.27 34.46 5.28
N GLY A 118 49.98 33.16 5.22
CA GLY A 118 49.14 32.44 6.17
C GLY A 118 47.66 32.36 5.78
N TYR A 119 47.28 32.70 4.55
CA TYR A 119 45.88 32.66 4.10
C TYR A 119 45.63 31.50 3.14
N PRO A 120 44.49 30.78 3.24
CA PRO A 120 44.09 29.79 2.26
C PRO A 120 43.97 30.39 0.84
N THR A 121 44.30 29.59 -0.17
CA THR A 121 44.16 29.97 -1.60
C THR A 121 43.19 29.06 -2.33
N ILE A 122 42.18 28.60 -1.60
CA ILE A 122 41.11 27.74 -2.11
C ILE A 122 40.23 28.48 -3.12
N ASN A 123 39.69 27.70 -4.07
CA ASN A 123 38.71 28.18 -5.05
C ASN A 123 37.34 27.67 -4.61
N VAL A 124 36.47 28.59 -4.19
CA VAL A 124 35.17 28.26 -3.59
C VAL A 124 34.24 27.64 -4.62
N ASP A 125 34.11 28.23 -5.82
CA ASP A 125 33.28 27.68 -6.90
C ASP A 125 33.68 26.23 -7.24
N LYS A 126 34.98 25.92 -7.27
CA LYS A 126 35.46 24.57 -7.54
C LYS A 126 35.13 23.59 -6.41
N ILE A 127 35.12 24.05 -5.17
CA ILE A 127 34.74 23.25 -4.00
C ILE A 127 33.24 22.99 -4.02
N LEU A 128 32.44 24.04 -4.26
CA LEU A 128 30.99 23.95 -4.31
C LEU A 128 30.50 23.08 -5.48
N ASN A 129 31.11 23.20 -6.67
CA ASN A 129 30.81 22.32 -7.81
C ASN A 129 31.19 20.85 -7.59
N GLY A 130 32.01 20.56 -6.58
CA GLY A 130 32.37 19.19 -6.20
C GLY A 130 31.41 18.55 -5.20
N ILE A 131 30.43 19.31 -4.69
CA ILE A 131 29.38 18.81 -3.81
C ILE A 131 28.26 18.23 -4.67
N ASP A 132 27.81 17.02 -4.33
CA ASP A 132 26.70 16.37 -5.02
C ASP A 132 25.37 16.92 -4.50
N THR A 133 24.73 17.77 -5.30
CA THR A 133 23.44 18.39 -4.98
C THR A 133 22.25 17.59 -5.53
N ASN A 134 22.48 16.46 -6.19
CA ASN A 134 21.41 15.63 -6.73
C ASN A 134 20.78 14.80 -5.61
N LEU A 135 19.62 15.24 -5.11
CA LEU A 135 18.88 14.60 -4.01
C LEU A 135 18.58 13.11 -4.26
N TYR A 136 18.46 12.69 -5.52
CA TYR A 136 18.22 11.29 -5.87
C TYR A 136 19.40 10.36 -5.54
N ASN A 137 20.64 10.89 -5.47
CA ASN A 137 21.81 10.11 -5.08
C ASN A 137 21.82 9.77 -3.59
N TYR A 138 20.98 10.44 -2.80
CA TYR A 138 20.84 10.25 -1.35
C TYR A 138 19.59 9.45 -0.96
N TYR A 139 18.79 9.01 -1.93
CA TYR A 139 17.49 8.36 -1.71
C TYR A 139 17.58 7.06 -0.91
N ASP A 140 18.65 6.28 -1.12
CA ASP A 140 18.84 4.97 -0.49
C ASP A 140 19.33 5.06 0.97
N TYR A 141 19.67 6.26 1.47
CA TYR A 141 20.22 6.48 2.81
C TYR A 141 19.16 6.76 3.90
N ASP A 142 17.87 6.63 3.58
CA ASP A 142 16.73 6.88 4.50
C ASP A 142 16.69 8.31 5.11
N ILE A 143 17.49 9.24 4.57
CA ILE A 143 17.63 10.63 5.03
C ILE A 143 16.29 11.37 4.95
N PHE A 144 15.48 11.10 3.94
CA PHE A 144 14.19 11.79 3.76
C PHE A 144 13.08 11.28 4.69
N TYR A 145 13.28 10.18 5.42
CA TYR A 145 12.22 9.57 6.22
C TYR A 145 12.42 9.75 7.72
N ASN A 146 13.62 9.47 8.22
CA ASN A 146 13.89 9.42 9.66
C ASN A 146 15.13 10.22 10.09
N ASN A 147 15.91 10.76 9.15
CA ASN A 147 17.26 11.28 9.42
C ASN A 147 17.62 12.52 8.59
N SER A 148 16.63 13.37 8.34
CA SER A 148 16.73 14.59 7.53
C SER A 148 17.85 15.53 7.98
N GLU A 149 18.05 15.56 9.29
CA GLU A 149 19.02 16.34 10.03
C GLU A 149 20.48 15.92 9.71
N LEU A 150 20.68 14.73 9.15
CA LEU A 150 22.01 14.22 8.73
C LEU A 150 22.39 14.67 7.32
N PHE A 151 21.45 15.20 6.54
CA PHE A 151 21.69 15.61 5.15
C PHE A 151 22.85 16.61 4.97
N PRO A 152 23.06 17.62 5.84
CA PRO A 152 24.20 18.53 5.73
C PRO A 152 25.56 17.82 5.81
N ILE A 153 25.64 16.72 6.56
CA ILE A 153 26.86 15.92 6.71
C ILE A 153 27.19 15.22 5.40
N PHE A 154 26.19 14.58 4.77
CA PHE A 154 26.34 13.92 3.48
C PHE A 154 26.73 14.91 2.36
N LEU A 155 26.12 16.09 2.34
CA LEU A 155 26.49 17.16 1.40
C LEU A 155 27.97 17.55 1.54
N ILE A 156 28.43 17.80 2.77
CA ILE A 156 29.82 18.19 3.02
C ILE A 156 30.81 17.06 2.64
N GLN A 157 30.44 15.80 2.85
CA GLN A 157 31.30 14.65 2.56
C GLN A 157 31.31 14.24 1.09
N SER A 158 30.29 14.63 0.31
CA SER A 158 30.19 14.30 -1.11
C SER A 158 31.38 14.80 -1.95
N ASN A 159 31.99 15.91 -1.54
CA ASN A 159 33.23 16.39 -2.16
C ASN A 159 34.47 15.68 -1.60
N LYS A 160 34.80 14.55 -2.21
CA LYS A 160 35.97 13.72 -1.86
C LYS A 160 37.33 14.44 -1.92
N ASN A 161 37.41 15.61 -2.55
CA ASN A 161 38.64 16.40 -2.70
C ASN A 161 38.74 17.57 -1.72
N PHE A 162 37.69 17.82 -0.92
CA PHE A 162 37.66 18.91 0.05
C PHE A 162 36.74 18.56 1.24
N ASN A 163 37.28 17.85 2.23
CA ASN A 163 36.54 17.39 3.40
C ASN A 163 36.56 18.44 4.52
N LEU A 164 35.49 19.21 4.65
CA LEU A 164 35.38 20.30 5.63
C LEU A 164 35.44 19.79 7.08
N ILE A 165 34.85 18.62 7.34
CA ILE A 165 34.82 18.01 8.68
C ILE A 165 36.25 17.63 9.11
N GLU A 166 37.02 17.04 8.21
CA GLU A 166 38.41 16.68 8.45
C GLU A 166 39.28 17.92 8.68
N ILE A 167 39.13 18.96 7.85
CA ILE A 167 39.85 20.24 7.98
C ILE A 167 39.63 20.85 9.36
N TYR A 168 38.38 21.00 9.81
CA TYR A 168 38.09 21.57 11.12
C TYR A 168 38.50 20.67 12.28
N SER A 169 38.48 19.34 12.09
CA SER A 169 38.98 18.38 13.08
C SER A 169 40.48 18.53 13.28
N VAL A 170 41.25 18.68 12.19
CA VAL A 170 42.68 18.98 12.27
C VAL A 170 42.90 20.32 12.94
N MET A 171 42.22 21.38 12.50
CA MET A 171 42.32 22.72 13.11
C MET A 171 42.09 22.71 14.63
N ALA A 172 41.09 21.97 15.10
CA ALA A 172 40.78 21.84 16.53
C ALA A 172 41.87 21.10 17.32
N SER A 173 42.66 20.25 16.67
CA SER A 173 43.77 19.50 17.29
C SER A 173 45.09 20.29 17.37
N LEU A 174 45.22 21.38 16.58
CA LEU A 174 46.43 22.18 16.54
C LEU A 174 46.54 23.11 17.74
N LYS A 175 47.77 23.27 18.25
CA LYS A 175 48.06 24.22 19.33
C LYS A 175 47.92 25.67 18.81
N MET A 176 46.99 26.41 19.40
CA MET A 176 46.68 27.78 19.00
C MET A 176 47.46 28.84 19.81
N THR A 177 47.68 30.00 19.21
CA THR A 177 48.05 31.24 19.91
C THR A 177 46.94 31.66 20.87
N ASP A 178 47.32 32.28 21.99
CA ASP A 178 46.40 32.97 22.87
C ASP A 178 45.59 34.04 22.10
N LEU A 179 44.28 33.79 21.94
CA LEU A 179 43.36 34.64 21.16
C LEU A 179 43.24 36.07 21.68
N SER A 180 43.65 36.35 22.92
CA SER A 180 43.73 37.72 23.45
C SER A 180 44.83 38.55 22.78
N LYS A 181 45.84 37.88 22.20
CA LYS A 181 47.04 38.48 21.58
C LYS A 181 46.88 38.74 20.07
N ILE A 182 45.76 38.35 19.48
CA ILE A 182 45.44 38.64 18.07
C ILE A 182 44.35 39.71 17.96
N SER A 183 44.18 40.29 16.77
CA SER A 183 43.20 41.36 16.57
C SER A 183 41.78 40.86 16.85
N ARG A 184 40.95 41.75 17.40
CA ARG A 184 39.54 41.47 17.71
C ARG A 184 38.79 40.91 16.50
N SER A 185 38.95 41.53 15.34
CA SER A 185 38.32 41.10 14.09
C SER A 185 38.76 39.69 13.66
N LEU A 186 40.06 39.35 13.77
CA LEU A 186 40.54 38.00 13.43
C LEU A 186 40.01 36.95 14.42
N ARG A 187 39.94 37.29 15.70
CA ARG A 187 39.36 36.43 16.75
C ARG A 187 37.88 36.18 16.53
N GLU A 188 37.09 37.23 16.28
CA GLU A 188 35.65 37.12 16.06
C GLU A 188 35.33 36.32 14.80
N ASN A 189 36.06 36.54 13.70
CA ASN A 189 35.94 35.75 12.47
C ASN A 189 36.24 34.27 12.73
N PHE A 190 37.38 33.98 13.35
CA PHE A 190 37.79 32.61 13.69
C PHE A 190 36.77 31.88 14.59
N ILE A 191 36.21 32.55 15.60
CA ILE A 191 35.18 31.96 16.48
C ILE A 191 33.87 31.71 15.70
N SER A 192 33.45 32.66 14.87
CA SER A 192 32.23 32.55 14.06
C SER A 192 32.27 31.36 13.10
N GLN A 193 33.46 30.97 12.64
CA GLN A 193 33.65 29.78 11.79
C GLN A 193 33.30 28.47 12.50
N PHE A 194 33.81 28.28 13.71
CA PHE A 194 33.48 27.09 14.50
C PHE A 194 32.01 27.07 14.92
N GLN A 195 31.41 28.23 15.18
CA GLN A 195 29.98 28.34 15.46
C GLN A 195 29.12 27.97 14.26
N SER A 196 29.47 28.46 13.07
CA SER A 196 28.72 28.16 11.83
C SER A 196 28.75 26.66 11.51
N LEU A 197 29.90 26.02 11.68
CA LEU A 197 30.02 24.56 11.51
C LEU A 197 29.24 23.78 12.59
N TYR A 198 29.22 24.27 13.83
CA TYR A 198 28.44 23.67 14.92
C TYR A 198 26.94 23.68 14.63
N TYR A 199 26.39 24.78 14.14
CA TYR A 199 24.97 24.87 13.80
C TYR A 199 24.60 24.01 12.58
N LEU A 200 25.54 23.86 11.63
CA LEU A 200 25.33 23.04 10.44
C LEU A 200 25.34 21.53 10.73
N ILE A 201 26.15 21.06 11.70
CA ILE A 201 26.41 19.63 11.93
C ILE A 201 25.87 19.10 13.27
N ILE A 202 25.95 19.89 14.35
CA ILE A 202 25.78 19.38 15.72
C ILE A 202 24.41 19.72 16.30
N ALA A 203 23.89 20.93 16.03
CA ALA A 203 22.56 21.33 16.51
C ALA A 203 21.41 20.41 16.04
N PRO A 204 21.38 19.95 14.77
CA PRO A 204 20.35 19.00 14.30
C PRO A 204 20.50 17.61 14.95
N THR A 205 21.73 17.14 15.13
CA THR A 205 22.06 15.84 15.76
C THR A 205 21.67 15.77 17.24
N LYS A 206 21.61 16.91 17.95
CA LYS A 206 21.21 17.01 19.36
C LYS A 206 19.71 16.72 19.58
N TYR A 207 18.86 17.17 18.66
CA TYR A 207 17.40 16.97 18.73
C TYR A 207 17.03 15.47 18.68
N MET A 208 17.79 14.67 17.92
CA MET A 208 17.64 13.22 17.80
C MET A 208 18.04 12.45 19.07
N LEU A 209 19.06 12.90 19.80
CA LEU A 209 19.52 12.21 21.02
C LEU A 209 18.57 12.42 22.21
N GLU A 210 17.82 13.52 22.24
CA GLU A 210 16.77 13.78 23.24
C GLU A 210 15.49 12.97 22.98
N TYR A 211 15.21 12.56 21.73
CA TYR A 211 13.98 11.84 21.35
C TYR A 211 14.08 10.31 21.45
N ALA A 212 15.29 9.74 21.53
CA ALA A 212 15.53 8.30 21.45
C ALA A 212 15.46 7.53 22.80
N GLU A 213 14.97 8.15 23.88
CA GLU A 213 14.95 7.59 25.26
C GLU A 213 16.22 6.82 25.67
N LEU A 214 17.38 7.23 25.16
CA LEU A 214 18.66 6.76 25.68
C LEU A 214 18.91 7.51 26.98
N ASN A 215 18.58 6.85 28.10
CA ASN A 215 18.76 7.31 29.49
C ASN A 215 19.75 8.47 29.63
N SER A 216 19.17 9.65 29.82
CA SER A 216 19.81 10.94 29.97
C SER A 216 20.44 11.14 31.35
N ASP A 217 21.18 10.16 31.85
CA ASP A 217 21.94 10.32 33.11
C ASP A 217 23.33 10.93 32.90
N ASP A 218 23.59 11.51 31.72
CA ASP A 218 24.77 12.34 31.50
C ASP A 218 24.38 13.76 31.07
N GLU A 219 23.56 14.38 31.91
CA GLU A 219 23.38 15.85 32.02
C GLU A 219 24.73 16.58 32.22
N SER A 220 25.84 15.84 32.39
CA SER A 220 27.20 16.35 32.37
C SER A 220 27.69 16.69 30.96
N CYS A 221 27.38 15.94 29.90
CA CYS A 221 28.05 16.14 28.60
C CYS A 221 27.53 17.38 27.83
N LEU A 222 26.22 17.66 27.89
CA LEU A 222 25.58 18.81 27.24
C LEU A 222 25.80 20.13 28.00
N ASN A 223 25.74 20.11 29.34
CA ASN A 223 26.14 21.25 30.16
C ASN A 223 27.67 21.46 30.11
N TYR A 224 28.46 20.41 29.93
CA TYR A 224 29.90 20.50 29.77
C TYR A 224 30.28 21.05 28.40
N ILE A 225 29.65 20.67 27.28
CA ILE A 225 29.92 21.22 25.93
C ILE A 225 29.44 22.67 25.81
N SER A 226 28.27 23.02 26.36
CA SER A 226 27.81 24.41 26.47
C SER A 226 28.74 25.25 27.38
N SER A 227 29.24 24.67 28.48
CA SER A 227 30.30 25.29 29.30
C SER A 227 31.65 25.30 28.60
N THR A 228 31.94 24.37 27.69
CA THR A 228 33.23 24.19 27.00
C THR A 228 33.34 25.12 25.81
N MET A 229 32.28 25.34 25.03
CA MET A 229 32.22 26.44 24.05
C MET A 229 32.27 27.80 24.74
N SER A 230 31.70 27.93 25.96
CA SER A 230 31.89 29.11 26.81
C SER A 230 33.29 29.22 27.44
N LYS A 231 34.03 28.11 27.62
CA LYS A 231 35.41 28.06 28.14
C LYS A 231 36.46 28.23 27.03
N VAL A 232 36.19 27.80 25.80
CA VAL A 232 36.94 28.17 24.58
C VAL A 232 36.90 29.68 24.35
N VAL A 233 35.83 30.35 24.81
CA VAL A 233 35.71 31.81 24.89
C VAL A 233 36.43 32.43 26.09
N LYS A 234 36.88 31.67 27.11
CA LYS A 234 37.44 32.24 28.35
C LYS A 234 38.82 31.79 28.86
N SER A 235 39.41 30.64 28.52
CA SER A 235 40.87 30.40 28.73
C SER A 235 41.30 28.98 28.41
N ASN A 236 42.45 28.90 27.71
CA ASN A 236 43.47 27.86 27.59
C ASN A 236 43.20 26.43 28.13
N GLU A 237 43.57 25.47 27.26
CA GLU A 237 43.78 24.02 27.42
C GLU A 237 42.63 23.11 26.93
N ILE A 238 42.89 22.42 25.81
CA ILE A 238 42.11 21.29 25.31
C ILE A 238 42.90 20.02 25.64
N ASP A 239 42.27 19.12 26.40
CA ASP A 239 42.73 17.76 26.68
C ASP A 239 42.38 16.82 25.50
N GLY A 240 43.22 15.82 25.25
CA GLY A 240 43.12 14.84 24.16
C GLY A 240 41.84 13.99 24.16
N GLU A 241 41.00 14.12 25.18
CA GLU A 241 39.68 13.49 25.26
C GLU A 241 38.66 14.07 24.24
N PHE A 242 38.77 15.36 23.87
CA PHE A 242 37.88 16.01 22.89
C PHE A 242 38.13 15.52 21.46
N TYR A 243 39.39 15.45 21.05
CA TYR A 243 39.82 14.84 19.78
C TYR A 243 39.34 13.39 19.69
N ASN A 244 39.47 12.61 20.77
CA ASN A 244 39.01 11.24 20.80
C ASN A 244 37.47 11.11 20.76
N LYS A 245 36.69 12.08 21.27
CA LYS A 245 35.21 12.08 21.21
C LYS A 245 34.69 12.46 19.82
N ILE A 246 35.24 13.48 19.17
CA ILE A 246 34.94 13.82 17.77
C ILE A 246 35.35 12.67 16.85
N LYS A 247 36.55 12.13 17.04
CA LYS A 247 37.02 10.95 16.31
C LYS A 247 36.12 9.74 16.54
N LYS A 248 35.58 9.50 17.74
CA LYS A 248 34.62 8.40 17.99
C LYS A 248 33.29 8.58 17.27
N ILE A 249 32.82 9.82 17.13
CA ILE A 249 31.61 10.16 16.37
C ILE A 249 31.88 9.94 14.87
N LEU A 250 33.01 10.44 14.35
CA LEU A 250 33.42 10.27 12.96
C LEU A 250 33.76 8.82 12.59
N ASP A 251 34.40 8.07 13.49
CA ASP A 251 34.66 6.64 13.36
C ASP A 251 33.35 5.85 13.44
N LYS A 252 32.36 6.28 14.24
CA LYS A 252 30.99 5.73 14.18
C LYS A 252 30.31 6.04 12.85
N PHE A 253 30.48 7.23 12.28
CA PHE A 253 29.93 7.57 10.96
C PHE A 253 30.57 6.76 9.83
N ASN A 254 31.91 6.63 9.80
CA ASN A 254 32.61 5.75 8.85
C ASN A 254 32.24 4.27 9.05
N TYR A 255 32.06 3.84 10.32
CA TYR A 255 31.54 2.52 10.66
C TYR A 255 30.09 2.34 10.19
N PHE A 256 29.23 3.36 10.28
CA PHE A 256 27.88 3.33 9.73
C PHE A 256 27.89 3.25 8.19
N GLU A 257 28.77 3.95 7.49
CA GLU A 257 28.88 3.91 6.02
C GLU A 257 29.43 2.55 5.51
N GLU A 258 30.46 1.99 6.17
CA GLU A 258 31.02 0.68 5.84
C GLU A 258 30.10 -0.49 6.24
N ASN A 259 29.35 -0.38 7.34
CA ASN A 259 28.38 -1.40 7.76
C ASN A 259 27.01 -1.25 7.11
N PHE A 260 26.58 -0.09 6.63
CA PHE A 260 25.37 -0.03 5.79
C PHE A 260 25.62 -0.61 4.39
N SER A 261 26.86 -0.51 3.91
CA SER A 261 27.27 -1.15 2.65
C SER A 261 27.47 -2.67 2.76
N ASN A 262 27.81 -3.20 3.95
CA ASN A 262 28.09 -4.62 4.17
C ASN A 262 27.05 -5.39 5.02
N ASN A 263 26.35 -4.76 5.97
CA ASN A 263 25.42 -5.44 6.90
C ASN A 263 23.94 -5.37 6.49
N TYR A 264 23.62 -4.97 5.26
CA TYR A 264 22.29 -5.27 4.70
C TYR A 264 22.13 -6.78 4.39
N ILE A 265 23.17 -7.59 4.63
CA ILE A 265 23.19 -9.03 4.38
C ILE A 265 23.12 -9.87 5.68
N ASP A 266 23.61 -9.39 6.83
CA ASP A 266 23.80 -10.26 8.02
C ASP A 266 22.96 -9.91 9.28
N SER A 267 22.27 -8.77 9.35
CA SER A 267 21.59 -8.36 10.61
C SER A 267 20.15 -8.85 10.80
N TYR A 268 19.61 -9.68 9.90
CA TYR A 268 18.26 -10.24 10.05
C TYR A 268 18.20 -11.54 10.88
N GLU A 269 19.33 -12.13 11.27
CA GLU A 269 19.36 -13.42 11.99
C GLU A 269 19.61 -13.32 13.51
N GLU A 270 19.98 -12.16 14.08
CA GLU A 270 20.52 -12.09 15.46
C GLU A 270 19.77 -11.20 16.47
N TYR A 271 18.49 -10.86 16.21
CA TYR A 271 17.64 -10.09 17.16
C TYR A 271 16.58 -10.94 17.87
N ASN A 272 16.91 -12.21 18.18
CA ASN A 272 16.18 -13.01 19.17
C ASN A 272 17.16 -13.42 20.27
N ASN A 273 17.22 -12.61 21.34
CA ASN A 273 17.48 -12.98 22.73
C ASN A 273 17.85 -11.72 23.50
N TYR A 274 17.06 -11.32 24.50
CA TYR A 274 17.54 -10.96 25.84
C TYR A 274 16.35 -10.64 26.79
N GLU A 275 16.21 -11.56 27.76
CA GLU A 275 15.68 -11.53 29.13
C GLU A 275 14.81 -10.37 29.67
N GLU A 276 13.56 -10.76 30.01
CA GLU A 276 12.87 -10.65 31.32
C GLU A 276 13.39 -9.63 32.37
N TYR A 277 12.53 -8.67 32.75
CA TYR A 277 12.54 -8.09 34.10
C TYR A 277 11.12 -7.86 34.63
N ASN A 278 10.85 -8.47 35.79
CA ASN A 278 9.65 -8.37 36.61
C ASN A 278 9.38 -6.95 37.12
N TYR A 279 8.10 -6.56 37.17
CA TYR A 279 7.64 -5.55 38.13
C TYR A 279 6.42 -6.05 38.91
N GLU A 280 6.55 -5.88 40.22
CA GLU A 280 5.71 -6.40 41.28
C GLU A 280 4.34 -5.71 41.37
N GLU A 281 3.37 -6.49 41.86
CA GLU A 281 2.03 -6.08 42.26
C GLU A 281 2.01 -4.88 43.21
N ASN A 282 1.04 -3.99 43.02
CA ASN A 282 0.43 -3.28 44.14
C ASN A 282 -1.09 -3.26 44.00
N ASN A 283 -1.72 -4.06 44.85
CA ASN A 283 -3.14 -4.09 45.16
C ASN A 283 -3.62 -2.76 45.77
N TYR A 284 -4.73 -2.25 45.26
CA TYR A 284 -5.76 -1.60 46.10
C TYR A 284 -7.15 -2.03 45.58
N GLY A 285 -7.83 -2.86 46.37
CA GLY A 285 -9.24 -3.17 46.21
C GLY A 285 -10.12 -2.05 46.75
N ASP A 286 -11.32 -1.87 46.19
CA ASP A 286 -12.53 -2.53 46.70
C ASP A 286 -13.81 -1.93 46.08
N ASN A 287 -14.62 -2.84 45.55
CA ASN A 287 -16.10 -2.91 45.65
C ASN A 287 -16.96 -1.63 45.54
N ILE A 288 -17.69 -1.50 44.42
CA ILE A 288 -19.14 -1.18 44.43
C ILE A 288 -19.84 -2.00 43.34
N ASN A 289 -20.99 -2.59 43.69
CA ASN A 289 -21.78 -3.52 42.88
C ASN A 289 -23.19 -2.98 42.61
N PHE A 290 -23.73 -3.37 41.45
CA PHE A 290 -25.13 -3.47 40.99
C PHE A 290 -25.94 -2.26 40.43
N ASN A 291 -26.31 -2.46 39.16
CA ASN A 291 -27.61 -2.24 38.47
C ASN A 291 -28.30 -0.86 38.50
N GLU A 292 -28.48 -0.25 37.32
CA GLU A 292 -29.77 -0.12 36.60
C GLU A 292 -29.62 0.85 35.39
N TYR A 293 -30.50 0.67 34.40
CA TYR A 293 -30.84 1.54 33.25
C TYR A 293 -30.18 1.30 31.88
N ASN A 294 -30.97 0.60 31.07
CA ASN A 294 -31.05 0.67 29.60
C ASN A 294 -31.47 2.06 29.10
N ASN A 295 -31.23 2.25 27.80
CA ASN A 295 -31.61 3.33 26.88
C ASN A 295 -30.54 4.41 26.74
N TYR A 296 -29.83 4.42 25.62
CA TYR A 296 -29.90 5.53 24.67
C TYR A 296 -29.48 5.07 23.27
N GLU A 297 -30.21 5.59 22.29
CA GLU A 297 -30.18 5.32 20.86
C GLU A 297 -28.85 5.73 20.22
N ASN A 298 -28.45 4.94 19.24
CA ASN A 298 -27.40 5.27 18.28
C ASN A 298 -27.80 6.47 17.43
N ASN A 299 -27.01 7.53 17.50
CA ASN A 299 -26.89 8.55 16.46
C ASN A 299 -25.43 8.99 16.47
N ASN A 300 -24.69 8.70 15.39
CA ASN A 300 -23.40 9.34 15.12
C ASN A 300 -23.29 9.56 13.60
N ASN A 301 -23.77 10.74 13.18
CA ASN A 301 -23.30 11.43 11.99
C ASN A 301 -21.96 12.09 12.33
N TYR A 302 -20.98 11.98 11.43
CA TYR A 302 -19.73 12.73 11.51
C TYR A 302 -19.94 14.13 10.91
N GLU A 303 -19.85 15.17 11.73
CA GLU A 303 -19.76 16.56 11.29
C GLU A 303 -18.34 17.10 11.53
N TYR A 304 -17.80 17.73 10.49
CA TYR A 304 -16.51 18.42 10.45
C TYR A 304 -16.52 19.64 11.39
N TYR A 305 -15.46 19.81 12.19
CA TYR A 305 -15.24 21.01 13.00
C TYR A 305 -15.04 22.25 12.09
N ASN A 306 -15.95 23.22 12.20
CA ASN A 306 -15.64 24.63 11.97
C ASN A 306 -16.22 25.46 13.12
N ASN A 307 -15.37 26.31 13.71
CA ASN A 307 -15.61 27.05 14.94
C ASN A 307 -16.85 27.95 14.85
N ASN A 308 -17.80 27.73 15.77
CA ASN A 308 -18.85 28.69 16.13
C ASN A 308 -18.52 29.35 17.47
N ASN A 309 -18.89 30.62 17.60
CA ASN A 309 -19.45 31.21 18.82
C ASN A 309 -20.40 32.33 18.33
N ASN A 310 -21.72 32.09 18.36
CA ASN A 310 -22.69 32.50 19.40
C ASN A 310 -22.99 34.02 19.36
N ASP A 311 -24.22 34.53 19.43
CA ASP A 311 -25.58 34.01 19.56
C ASP A 311 -26.54 35.17 19.21
N ASP A 312 -27.75 34.77 18.79
CA ASP A 312 -29.08 35.38 19.02
C ASP A 312 -29.56 36.74 18.45
N ASP A 313 -30.71 36.58 17.76
CA ASP A 313 -31.97 37.34 17.87
C ASP A 313 -32.38 38.42 16.85
N ASN A 314 -33.38 38.01 16.05
CA ASN A 314 -34.65 38.67 15.72
C ASN A 314 -34.74 39.94 14.82
N ASN A 315 -35.54 39.74 13.76
CA ASN A 315 -36.55 40.64 13.16
C ASN A 315 -36.17 41.82 12.24
N ASN A 316 -36.73 41.71 11.03
CA ASN A 316 -37.38 42.74 10.21
C ASN A 316 -36.58 43.92 9.63
N ASN A 317 -36.66 43.98 8.30
CA ASN A 317 -36.94 45.16 7.46
C ASN A 317 -35.85 46.21 7.21
N VAL A 318 -35.70 46.47 5.91
CA VAL A 318 -35.39 47.74 5.22
C VAL A 318 -33.91 48.05 4.99
N GLU A 319 -33.67 48.39 3.72
CA GLU A 319 -32.53 49.04 3.09
C GLU A 319 -31.71 49.94 4.02
N ASP A 320 -30.38 49.83 3.93
CA ASP A 320 -29.55 51.03 3.76
C ASP A 320 -28.17 50.66 3.18
N ASN A 321 -27.88 51.25 2.02
CA ASN A 321 -26.57 51.36 1.41
C ASN A 321 -25.65 52.17 2.32
N TYR A 322 -24.40 51.74 2.54
CA TYR A 322 -23.26 52.66 2.57
C TYR A 322 -21.96 51.94 2.16
N SER A 323 -21.57 52.20 0.92
CA SER A 323 -20.21 52.12 0.40
C SER A 323 -19.27 53.06 1.16
N PHE A 324 -18.04 52.64 1.41
CA PHE A 324 -16.91 53.56 1.58
C PHE A 324 -15.74 53.09 0.71
N GLU A 325 -15.71 53.59 -0.52
CA GLU A 325 -14.48 53.83 -1.27
C GLU A 325 -13.72 54.98 -0.59
N ASN A 326 -12.39 54.90 -0.57
CA ASN A 326 -11.53 56.07 -0.54
C ASN A 326 -10.18 55.70 -1.18
N ASP A 327 -10.04 56.13 -2.44
CA ASP A 327 -8.76 56.33 -3.12
C ASP A 327 -7.89 57.38 -2.39
N PHE A 328 -6.56 57.21 -2.39
CA PHE A 328 -5.65 58.05 -3.21
C PHE A 328 -4.16 57.75 -2.91
N ASN A 329 -3.41 57.62 -4.02
CA ASN A 329 -1.97 57.40 -4.23
C ASN A 329 -1.00 58.40 -3.60
N TYR A 330 0.27 57.99 -3.48
CA TYR A 330 1.55 58.70 -3.77
C TYR A 330 2.67 57.64 -3.60
N GLU A 331 3.77 57.49 -4.37
CA GLU A 331 4.30 57.95 -5.65
C GLU A 331 5.65 57.18 -5.84
N ASN A 332 6.05 56.80 -7.05
CA ASN A 332 7.40 56.27 -7.35
C ASN A 332 8.36 57.42 -7.71
N ASN A 333 9.63 57.33 -7.29
CA ASN A 333 10.75 57.96 -7.99
C ASN A 333 12.01 57.07 -8.00
N ASN A 334 12.56 56.94 -9.21
CA ASN A 334 13.58 56.00 -9.67
C ASN A 334 15.00 56.21 -9.10
N ILE A 335 15.75 55.11 -8.95
CA ILE A 335 17.15 55.02 -9.41
C ILE A 335 17.31 53.70 -10.18
N GLU A 336 17.72 53.82 -11.45
CA GLU A 336 17.94 52.74 -12.42
C GLU A 336 19.07 51.79 -12.03
N GLY A 337 18.89 50.49 -12.36
CA GLY A 337 19.91 49.46 -12.20
C GLY A 337 19.52 48.08 -12.75
N SER A 338 18.96 48.03 -13.96
CA SER A 338 19.06 46.95 -14.99
C SER A 338 18.98 45.45 -14.62
N THR A 339 18.11 44.76 -15.38
CA THR A 339 18.01 43.31 -15.70
C THR A 339 17.48 42.40 -14.59
N GLY A 340 16.48 41.54 -14.78
CA GLY A 340 15.70 41.15 -15.95
C GLY A 340 14.70 40.07 -15.50
N ASP A 341 13.56 40.03 -16.17
CA ASP A 341 12.40 39.17 -15.88
C ASP A 341 12.73 37.68 -15.76
N ASN A 342 11.97 36.99 -14.90
CA ASN A 342 11.37 35.66 -15.14
C ASN A 342 10.46 35.32 -13.94
N GLU A 343 9.20 35.76 -13.97
CA GLU A 343 8.13 35.12 -13.20
C GLU A 343 7.75 33.84 -13.95
N GLU A 344 8.29 32.69 -13.54
CA GLU A 344 7.78 31.38 -13.93
C GLU A 344 6.53 31.08 -13.11
N GLU A 345 5.40 30.85 -13.81
CA GLU A 345 4.18 30.27 -13.27
C GLU A 345 4.50 28.95 -12.56
N PHE A 346 4.18 28.86 -11.27
CA PHE A 346 4.20 27.60 -10.53
C PHE A 346 3.04 26.72 -11.00
N GLU A 347 3.30 25.79 -11.93
CA GLU A 347 2.46 24.61 -12.14
C GLU A 347 2.60 23.67 -10.93
N ASP A 348 1.48 23.30 -10.30
CA ASP A 348 1.43 22.23 -9.29
C ASP A 348 1.82 20.89 -9.92
N TYR A 349 3.08 20.48 -9.78
CA TYR A 349 3.57 19.17 -10.22
C TYR A 349 3.22 18.09 -9.18
N TYR A 350 2.09 17.42 -9.36
CA TYR A 350 1.92 16.07 -8.84
C TYR A 350 2.94 15.16 -9.56
N VAL A 351 3.97 14.67 -8.85
CA VAL A 351 4.89 13.68 -9.45
C VAL A 351 4.16 12.35 -9.52
N ASP A 352 3.89 11.94 -10.76
CA ASP A 352 3.19 10.71 -11.07
C ASP A 352 4.15 9.51 -10.87
N PHE A 353 4.03 8.84 -9.72
CA PHE A 353 4.77 7.60 -9.40
C PHE A 353 4.39 6.41 -10.32
N GLU A 354 3.58 6.63 -11.35
CA GLU A 354 3.13 5.64 -12.30
C GLU A 354 4.22 5.26 -13.31
N PHE A 355 4.78 4.06 -13.16
CA PHE A 355 5.46 3.43 -14.28
C PHE A 355 4.44 3.06 -15.35
N LYS A 356 4.50 3.74 -16.49
CA LYS A 356 3.70 3.45 -17.69
C LYS A 356 4.52 3.68 -18.93
N THR A 357 4.55 2.69 -19.83
CA THR A 357 5.32 2.78 -21.07
C THR A 357 4.51 2.29 -22.27
N LYS A 358 4.78 2.91 -23.42
CA LYS A 358 4.32 2.49 -24.74
C LYS A 358 5.41 1.73 -25.51
N ASN A 359 6.59 1.52 -24.94
CA ASN A 359 7.74 0.90 -25.62
C ASN A 359 7.86 -0.61 -25.36
N ALA A 360 6.84 -1.21 -24.74
CA ALA A 360 6.81 -2.64 -24.46
C ALA A 360 6.43 -3.46 -25.70
N THR A 361 7.05 -4.63 -25.85
CA THR A 361 6.58 -5.72 -26.71
C THR A 361 6.14 -6.91 -25.85
N MET A 362 5.27 -7.75 -26.41
CA MET A 362 4.72 -8.90 -25.70
C MET A 362 4.64 -10.13 -26.60
N ILE A 363 4.99 -11.27 -26.03
CA ILE A 363 4.78 -12.59 -26.60
C ILE A 363 3.84 -13.36 -25.67
N VAL A 364 2.86 -14.04 -26.25
CA VAL A 364 1.96 -14.94 -25.52
C VAL A 364 2.10 -16.34 -26.09
N GLU A 365 2.44 -17.31 -25.24
CA GLU A 365 2.51 -18.74 -25.55
C GLU A 365 1.31 -19.43 -24.90
N LEU A 366 0.46 -20.07 -25.70
CA LEU A 366 -0.74 -20.77 -25.24
C LEU A 366 -1.12 -21.86 -26.25
N ASN A 367 -1.47 -23.06 -25.79
CA ASN A 367 -1.84 -24.21 -26.64
C ASN A 367 -0.79 -24.55 -27.70
N GLY A 368 0.49 -24.37 -27.38
CA GLY A 368 1.61 -24.59 -28.31
C GLY A 368 1.70 -23.55 -29.45
N GLU A 369 0.88 -22.51 -29.43
CA GLU A 369 0.95 -21.37 -30.36
C GLU A 369 1.65 -20.17 -29.71
N GLN A 370 2.31 -19.36 -30.53
CA GLN A 370 2.95 -18.12 -30.11
C GLN A 370 2.32 -16.92 -30.84
N LYS A 371 1.80 -15.94 -30.09
CA LYS A 371 1.29 -14.67 -30.61
C LYS A 371 2.21 -13.51 -30.20
N ASN A 372 2.55 -12.66 -31.17
CA ASN A 372 3.50 -11.55 -31.00
C ASN A 372 2.82 -10.19 -31.18
N PHE A 373 3.10 -9.28 -30.24
CA PHE A 373 2.56 -7.93 -30.19
C PHE A 373 3.67 -6.89 -30.03
N ASP A 374 3.93 -6.13 -31.09
CA ASP A 374 5.02 -5.14 -31.15
C ASP A 374 4.66 -3.79 -30.52
N LYS A 375 3.37 -3.58 -30.20
CA LYS A 375 2.85 -2.32 -29.65
C LYS A 375 1.99 -2.61 -28.42
N VAL A 376 2.61 -2.61 -27.25
CA VAL A 376 1.92 -2.79 -25.97
C VAL A 376 2.12 -1.56 -25.11
N THR A 377 1.04 -1.10 -24.47
CA THR A 377 1.16 -0.25 -23.28
C THR A 377 1.24 -1.16 -22.08
N PHE A 378 2.29 -1.00 -21.28
CA PHE A 378 2.53 -1.75 -20.05
C PHE A 378 2.68 -0.76 -18.90
N SER A 379 2.00 -1.01 -17.79
CA SER A 379 2.11 -0.17 -16.59
C SER A 379 2.03 -0.99 -15.32
N LEU A 380 2.46 -0.39 -14.20
CA LEU A 380 2.06 -0.86 -12.88
C LEU A 380 0.53 -0.80 -12.75
N GLY A 381 -0.03 -1.76 -12.01
CA GLY A 381 -1.45 -1.88 -11.74
C GLY A 381 -1.79 -1.64 -10.27
N GLY A 382 -3.05 -1.30 -10.02
CA GLY A 382 -3.60 -1.05 -8.69
C GLY A 382 -3.09 0.22 -8.02
N GLU A 383 -3.50 0.44 -6.78
CA GLU A 383 -3.09 1.55 -5.92
C GLU A 383 -2.54 1.01 -4.59
N TYR A 384 -3.41 0.57 -3.67
CA TYR A 384 -2.99 -0.07 -2.42
C TYR A 384 -2.10 -1.30 -2.66
N SER A 385 -2.45 -2.14 -3.65
CA SER A 385 -1.69 -3.34 -3.99
C SER A 385 -0.24 -3.10 -4.44
N ARG A 386 0.15 -1.84 -4.76
CA ARG A 386 1.56 -1.49 -5.03
C ARG A 386 2.43 -1.58 -3.78
N THR A 387 1.84 -1.55 -2.58
CA THR A 387 2.54 -1.69 -1.29
C THR A 387 3.09 -3.09 -1.05
N PHE A 388 2.58 -4.09 -1.75
CA PHE A 388 2.96 -5.48 -1.54
C PHE A 388 4.22 -5.87 -2.30
N SER A 389 4.81 -7.00 -1.90
CA SER A 389 6.09 -7.49 -2.42
C SER A 389 6.04 -7.73 -3.93
N LYS A 390 4.90 -8.20 -4.42
CA LYS A 390 4.67 -8.58 -5.81
C LYS A 390 3.64 -7.65 -6.47
N PRO A 391 4.06 -6.69 -7.30
CA PRO A 391 3.13 -5.76 -7.92
C PRO A 391 2.31 -6.42 -9.04
N GLY A 392 1.11 -5.88 -9.24
CA GLY A 392 0.28 -6.14 -10.42
C GLY A 392 0.63 -5.25 -11.61
N PHE A 393 0.12 -5.61 -12.79
CA PHE A 393 0.40 -4.89 -14.04
C PHE A 393 -0.85 -4.72 -14.92
N ASN A 394 -0.90 -3.64 -15.69
CA ASN A 394 -1.89 -3.47 -16.75
C ASN A 394 -1.25 -3.67 -18.13
N LEU A 395 -1.93 -4.40 -19.01
CA LEU A 395 -1.53 -4.67 -20.38
C LEU A 395 -2.58 -4.14 -21.35
N LYS A 396 -2.20 -3.29 -22.30
CA LYS A 396 -3.06 -2.86 -23.41
C LYS A 396 -2.36 -3.07 -24.75
N ILE A 397 -2.90 -4.00 -25.54
CA ILE A 397 -2.51 -4.23 -26.93
C ILE A 397 -2.99 -3.04 -27.76
N ARG A 398 -2.08 -2.39 -28.48
CA ARG A 398 -2.37 -1.22 -29.31
C ARG A 398 -2.45 -1.58 -30.80
N GLY A 399 -3.19 -0.77 -31.55
CA GLY A 399 -3.51 -0.99 -32.96
C GLY A 399 -4.68 -1.96 -33.13
N ASP A 400 -4.82 -2.51 -34.33
CA ASP A 400 -5.95 -3.36 -34.72
C ASP A 400 -5.73 -4.85 -34.40
N LYS A 401 -4.85 -5.16 -33.43
CA LYS A 401 -4.61 -6.52 -32.94
C LYS A 401 -5.35 -6.76 -31.63
N GLU A 402 -5.63 -8.03 -31.36
CA GLU A 402 -6.19 -8.51 -30.10
C GLU A 402 -5.65 -9.91 -29.78
N LEU A 403 -5.79 -10.31 -28.52
CA LEU A 403 -5.50 -11.65 -28.03
C LEU A 403 -6.82 -12.35 -27.75
N TYR A 404 -7.27 -13.17 -28.70
CA TYR A 404 -8.45 -14.05 -28.60
C TYR A 404 -9.69 -13.34 -28.00
N GLY A 405 -10.10 -12.22 -28.63
CA GLY A 405 -11.27 -11.42 -28.24
C GLY A 405 -11.02 -10.35 -27.18
N ARG A 406 -9.78 -10.09 -26.77
CA ARG A 406 -9.43 -9.07 -25.77
C ARG A 406 -8.22 -8.24 -26.15
N LYS A 407 -8.27 -6.95 -25.82
CA LYS A 407 -7.18 -5.99 -26.03
C LYS A 407 -6.53 -5.51 -24.74
N GLN A 408 -7.21 -5.63 -23.61
CA GLN A 408 -6.76 -5.09 -22.34
C GLN A 408 -6.92 -6.14 -21.24
N PHE A 409 -5.91 -6.24 -20.39
CA PHE A 409 -5.85 -7.20 -19.30
C PHE A 409 -5.24 -6.56 -18.05
N LYS A 410 -5.69 -7.02 -16.89
CA LYS A 410 -5.02 -6.85 -15.60
C LYS A 410 -4.29 -8.14 -15.27
N LEU A 411 -3.04 -8.03 -14.83
CA LEU A 411 -2.29 -9.11 -14.19
C LEU A 411 -2.22 -8.79 -12.71
N ARG A 412 -2.96 -9.55 -11.91
CA ARG A 412 -3.03 -9.39 -10.47
C ARG A 412 -2.17 -10.42 -9.76
N SER A 413 -1.48 -9.96 -8.72
CA SER A 413 -0.72 -10.82 -7.82
C SER A 413 -1.58 -11.37 -6.68
N ASP A 414 -2.67 -10.68 -6.30
CA ASP A 414 -3.55 -10.96 -5.16
C ASP A 414 -2.77 -11.46 -3.93
N CYS A 415 -1.70 -10.74 -3.57
CA CYS A 415 -0.75 -11.14 -2.53
C CYS A 415 -1.28 -10.94 -1.09
N ASN A 416 -2.32 -10.13 -0.93
CA ASN A 416 -3.11 -9.97 0.29
C ASN A 416 -3.93 -11.23 0.61
N GLU A 417 -4.31 -12.03 -0.38
CA GLU A 417 -5.14 -13.23 -0.17
C GLU A 417 -4.34 -14.53 -0.33
N ALA A 418 -4.69 -15.55 0.45
CA ALA A 418 -3.84 -16.73 0.64
C ALA A 418 -3.96 -17.81 -0.45
N THR A 419 -4.92 -17.73 -1.37
CA THR A 419 -5.34 -18.85 -2.23
C THR A 419 -5.01 -18.70 -3.72
N TYR A 420 -4.83 -17.48 -4.22
CA TYR A 420 -4.87 -17.14 -5.65
C TYR A 420 -6.20 -17.49 -6.34
N MET A 421 -7.27 -17.74 -5.60
CA MET A 421 -8.50 -18.34 -6.12
C MET A 421 -9.74 -17.49 -5.91
N ARG A 422 -9.75 -16.52 -4.99
CA ARG A 422 -10.97 -15.76 -4.67
C ARG A 422 -11.52 -15.03 -5.88
N THR A 423 -10.65 -14.28 -6.57
CA THR A 423 -10.96 -13.64 -7.83
C THR A 423 -11.47 -14.60 -8.89
N LYS A 424 -10.80 -15.75 -9.06
CA LYS A 424 -11.19 -16.76 -10.05
C LYS A 424 -12.57 -17.33 -9.77
N ILE A 425 -12.82 -17.74 -8.52
CA ILE A 425 -14.08 -18.36 -8.11
C ILE A 425 -15.24 -17.35 -8.21
N ALA A 426 -15.05 -16.12 -7.75
CA ALA A 426 -16.05 -15.06 -7.86
C ALA A 426 -16.41 -14.80 -9.34
N SER A 427 -15.42 -14.59 -10.22
CA SER A 427 -15.66 -14.45 -11.66
C SER A 427 -16.33 -15.67 -12.27
N ASP A 428 -15.91 -16.89 -11.93
CA ASP A 428 -16.51 -18.11 -12.49
C ASP A 428 -17.97 -18.29 -12.09
N ILE A 429 -18.33 -17.93 -10.85
CA ILE A 429 -19.72 -17.97 -10.38
C ILE A 429 -20.61 -17.02 -11.20
N HIS A 430 -20.16 -15.78 -11.45
CA HIS A 430 -20.87 -14.84 -12.31
C HIS A 430 -21.06 -15.41 -13.72
N ASN A 431 -19.98 -15.89 -14.34
CA ASN A 431 -19.99 -16.44 -15.69
C ASN A 431 -20.88 -17.69 -15.82
N ARG A 432 -20.85 -18.59 -14.82
CA ARG A 432 -21.72 -19.79 -14.77
C ARG A 432 -23.19 -19.42 -14.68
N LEU A 433 -23.53 -18.35 -13.96
CA LEU A 433 -24.89 -17.83 -13.86
C LEU A 433 -25.35 -17.06 -15.12
N GLY A 434 -24.45 -16.82 -16.07
CA GLY A 434 -24.72 -16.00 -17.25
C GLY A 434 -24.91 -14.53 -16.91
N ILE A 435 -24.32 -14.07 -15.81
CA ILE A 435 -24.30 -12.66 -15.41
C ILE A 435 -23.12 -12.02 -16.15
N PRO A 436 -23.33 -10.94 -16.93
CA PRO A 436 -22.24 -10.21 -17.56
C PRO A 436 -21.21 -9.77 -16.51
N SER A 437 -19.99 -10.29 -16.61
CA SER A 437 -18.92 -9.98 -15.66
C SER A 437 -17.55 -10.10 -16.33
N VAL A 438 -16.51 -9.62 -15.64
CA VAL A 438 -15.13 -9.93 -15.99
C VAL A 438 -14.85 -11.44 -15.85
N SER A 439 -13.87 -11.90 -16.60
CA SER A 439 -13.33 -13.25 -16.57
C SER A 439 -11.93 -13.24 -15.99
N ALA A 440 -11.59 -14.27 -15.22
CA ALA A 440 -10.27 -14.47 -14.66
C ALA A 440 -9.72 -15.85 -15.03
N ASN A 441 -8.41 -15.95 -15.19
CA ASN A 441 -7.67 -17.21 -15.28
C ASN A 441 -6.20 -16.98 -14.88
N TYR A 442 -5.29 -17.90 -15.20
CA TYR A 442 -3.91 -17.87 -14.75
C TYR A 442 -2.91 -17.76 -15.90
N VAL A 443 -1.83 -17.02 -15.67
CA VAL A 443 -0.66 -16.98 -16.55
C VAL A 443 0.61 -16.98 -15.72
N THR A 444 1.71 -17.40 -16.34
CA THR A 444 3.04 -17.07 -15.83
C THR A 444 3.60 -15.87 -16.58
N LEU A 445 4.30 -15.00 -15.86
CA LEU A 445 4.86 -13.77 -16.43
C LEU A 445 6.38 -13.81 -16.46
N TYR A 446 6.95 -13.34 -17.56
CA TYR A 446 8.36 -12.96 -17.67
C TYR A 446 8.46 -11.50 -18.08
N ILE A 447 9.38 -10.74 -17.46
CA ILE A 447 9.74 -9.39 -17.92
C ILE A 447 11.25 -9.37 -18.15
N ASN A 448 11.69 -9.04 -19.37
CA ASN A 448 13.10 -9.07 -19.77
C ASN A 448 13.81 -10.39 -19.44
N GLY A 449 13.09 -11.51 -19.56
CA GLY A 449 13.60 -12.85 -19.27
C GLY A 449 13.62 -13.23 -17.78
N GLU A 450 13.38 -12.30 -16.85
CA GLU A 450 13.18 -12.63 -15.42
C GLU A 450 11.79 -13.25 -15.22
N TYR A 451 11.74 -14.40 -14.54
CA TYR A 451 10.50 -15.07 -14.16
C TYR A 451 9.83 -14.31 -13.01
N MET A 452 8.65 -13.76 -13.27
CA MET A 452 7.87 -13.00 -12.30
C MET A 452 6.85 -13.87 -11.55
N GLY A 453 6.73 -15.16 -11.87
CA GLY A 453 5.86 -16.09 -11.16
C GLY A 453 4.44 -16.19 -11.76
N LEU A 454 3.53 -16.74 -10.94
CA LEU A 454 2.12 -16.93 -11.28
C LEU A 454 1.33 -15.63 -11.08
N TYR A 455 0.50 -15.27 -12.04
CA TYR A 455 -0.41 -14.12 -11.98
C TYR A 455 -1.84 -14.56 -12.35
N ILE A 456 -2.81 -13.91 -11.72
CA ILE A 456 -4.21 -13.98 -12.14
C ILE A 456 -4.37 -12.97 -13.28
N ILE A 457 -4.69 -13.45 -14.47
CA ILE A 457 -5.03 -12.60 -15.61
C ILE A 457 -6.54 -12.37 -15.64
N MET A 458 -6.95 -11.11 -15.79
CA MET A 458 -8.34 -10.72 -15.90
C MET A 458 -8.56 -9.85 -17.13
N ASP A 459 -9.76 -9.89 -17.70
CA ASP A 459 -10.21 -8.78 -18.54
C ASP A 459 -10.71 -7.62 -17.67
N VAL A 460 -11.04 -6.50 -18.31
CA VAL A 460 -11.38 -5.26 -17.63
C VAL A 460 -12.53 -4.62 -18.38
N TYR A 461 -13.49 -4.05 -17.66
CA TYR A 461 -14.52 -3.22 -18.26
C TYR A 461 -13.88 -1.96 -18.85
N LYS A 462 -13.71 -1.98 -20.16
CA LYS A 462 -13.25 -0.86 -20.99
C LYS A 462 -14.13 -0.82 -22.23
N LEU A 463 -14.01 0.22 -23.05
CA LEU A 463 -14.78 0.34 -24.30
C LEU A 463 -14.65 -0.89 -25.21
N SER A 464 -13.47 -1.54 -25.26
CA SER A 464 -13.27 -2.79 -26.00
C SER A 464 -14.03 -3.99 -25.44
N TRP A 465 -14.27 -4.03 -24.13
CA TRP A 465 -15.10 -5.07 -23.50
C TRP A 465 -16.57 -4.84 -23.84
N VAL A 466 -17.04 -3.59 -23.78
CA VAL A 466 -18.41 -3.21 -24.19
C VAL A 466 -18.64 -3.53 -25.67
N GLU A 467 -17.66 -3.26 -26.54
CA GLU A 467 -17.72 -3.64 -27.96
C GLU A 467 -17.87 -5.16 -28.12
N TYR A 468 -17.12 -5.95 -27.36
CA TYR A 468 -17.19 -7.40 -27.44
C TYR A 468 -18.53 -7.96 -26.93
N VAL A 469 -18.99 -7.49 -25.76
CA VAL A 469 -20.18 -8.06 -25.08
C VAL A 469 -21.49 -7.52 -25.64
N TYR A 470 -21.55 -6.22 -25.95
CA TYR A 470 -22.78 -5.53 -26.37
C TYR A 470 -22.77 -5.08 -27.83
N GLY A 471 -21.65 -5.26 -28.55
CA GLY A 471 -21.51 -4.82 -29.94
C GLY A 471 -21.58 -3.30 -30.08
N GLU A 472 -21.20 -2.55 -29.03
CA GLU A 472 -21.22 -1.08 -29.02
C GLU A 472 -19.79 -0.54 -29.03
N LYS A 473 -19.44 0.18 -30.09
CA LYS A 473 -18.12 0.83 -30.22
C LYS A 473 -18.17 2.22 -29.62
N ASN A 474 -17.08 2.64 -29.00
CA ASN A 474 -16.89 4.00 -28.46
C ASN A 474 -18.06 4.44 -27.57
N SER A 475 -18.49 3.54 -26.66
CA SER A 475 -19.57 3.87 -25.72
C SER A 475 -19.24 5.16 -24.95
N THR A 476 -20.25 5.97 -24.72
CA THR A 476 -20.16 7.20 -23.92
C THR A 476 -20.73 7.01 -22.52
N SER A 477 -21.17 5.80 -22.18
CA SER A 477 -22.00 5.54 -21.00
C SER A 477 -21.45 4.40 -20.15
N LEU A 478 -20.12 4.26 -20.08
CA LEU A 478 -19.42 3.32 -19.20
C LEU A 478 -18.68 4.13 -18.13
N TYR A 479 -19.12 4.04 -16.88
CA TYR A 479 -18.57 4.75 -15.74
C TYR A 479 -17.89 3.76 -14.80
N GLN A 480 -16.66 4.08 -14.38
CA GLN A 480 -15.92 3.37 -13.34
C GLN A 480 -16.07 4.12 -12.03
N CYS A 481 -16.49 3.43 -10.97
CA CYS A 481 -16.59 3.96 -9.62
C CYS A 481 -15.50 3.33 -8.74
N ASN A 482 -14.38 4.05 -8.58
CA ASN A 482 -13.25 3.71 -7.70
C ASN A 482 -13.14 4.66 -6.51
N GLY A 483 -14.22 5.34 -6.16
CA GLY A 483 -14.34 6.10 -4.92
C GLY A 483 -15.67 5.73 -4.27
N PRO A 484 -15.91 6.11 -3.00
CA PRO A 484 -17.18 5.88 -2.35
C PRO A 484 -18.32 6.45 -3.19
N SER A 485 -19.17 5.55 -3.70
CA SER A 485 -20.29 5.81 -4.60
C SER A 485 -21.49 4.95 -4.22
N ASP A 486 -22.42 5.55 -3.50
CA ASP A 486 -23.67 4.93 -3.04
C ASP A 486 -24.82 5.02 -4.06
N LEU A 487 -24.49 5.45 -5.29
CA LEU A 487 -25.44 5.72 -6.39
C LEU A 487 -26.47 6.83 -6.10
N THR A 488 -26.16 7.76 -5.19
CA THR A 488 -26.92 9.01 -4.99
C THR A 488 -26.31 10.19 -5.74
N LEU A 489 -26.97 11.35 -5.74
CA LEU A 489 -26.43 12.55 -6.40
C LEU A 489 -25.12 13.03 -5.77
N ASN A 490 -24.87 12.73 -4.49
CA ASN A 490 -23.61 13.06 -3.81
C ASN A 490 -22.40 12.34 -4.44
N SER A 491 -22.65 11.22 -5.13
CA SER A 491 -21.64 10.39 -5.78
C SER A 491 -21.33 10.81 -7.23
N ALA A 492 -21.86 11.96 -7.68
CA ALA A 492 -21.71 12.45 -9.06
C ALA A 492 -20.26 12.50 -9.55
N TYR A 493 -19.33 12.87 -8.68
CA TYR A 493 -17.90 13.03 -8.99
C TYR A 493 -17.02 11.86 -8.50
N SER A 494 -17.61 10.85 -7.87
CA SER A 494 -16.90 9.65 -7.38
C SER A 494 -16.62 8.63 -8.48
N CYS A 495 -17.20 8.83 -9.68
CA CYS A 495 -17.06 7.93 -10.81
C CYS A 495 -16.58 8.69 -12.05
N SER A 496 -15.73 8.04 -12.85
CA SER A 496 -15.20 8.61 -14.10
C SER A 496 -15.67 7.81 -15.30
N ASN A 497 -15.88 8.49 -16.44
CA ASN A 497 -16.21 7.80 -17.67
C ASN A 497 -14.95 7.13 -18.26
N GLU A 498 -15.10 5.92 -18.77
CA GLU A 498 -14.03 5.17 -19.44
C GLU A 498 -13.72 5.67 -20.86
N ASN A 499 -14.54 6.58 -21.36
CA ASN A 499 -14.29 7.34 -22.56
C ASN A 499 -13.80 8.74 -22.19
N ASP A 500 -12.50 8.96 -22.36
CA ASP A 500 -11.83 10.23 -22.07
C ASP A 500 -12.40 11.43 -22.86
N ASP A 501 -13.17 11.18 -23.94
CA ASP A 501 -13.86 12.23 -24.72
C ASP A 501 -15.17 12.71 -24.07
N VAL A 502 -15.60 12.07 -22.97
CA VAL A 502 -16.83 12.43 -22.24
C VAL A 502 -16.49 13.36 -21.08
N GLU A 503 -17.17 14.51 -21.02
CA GLU A 503 -17.02 15.47 -19.93
C GLU A 503 -17.40 14.85 -18.58
N ILE A 504 -16.70 15.30 -17.52
CA ILE A 504 -16.92 14.85 -16.13
C ILE A 504 -18.36 15.13 -15.70
N GLU A 505 -18.89 16.31 -16.04
CA GLU A 505 -20.26 16.73 -15.74
C GLU A 505 -21.26 16.25 -16.80
N ASN A 506 -21.28 14.94 -17.04
CA ASN A 506 -22.18 14.37 -18.04
C ASN A 506 -23.63 14.33 -17.53
N GLN A 507 -24.54 15.02 -18.21
CA GLN A 507 -25.96 15.10 -17.83
C GLN A 507 -26.64 13.72 -17.73
N GLU A 508 -26.29 12.74 -18.55
CA GLU A 508 -26.90 11.40 -18.50
C GLU A 508 -26.58 10.66 -17.19
N TRP A 509 -25.37 10.86 -16.67
CA TRP A 509 -24.94 10.33 -15.38
C TRP A 509 -25.63 11.05 -14.22
N ILE A 510 -25.70 12.38 -14.28
CA ILE A 510 -26.42 13.19 -13.28
C ILE A 510 -27.91 12.82 -13.26
N ASP A 511 -28.54 12.61 -14.41
CA ASP A 511 -29.95 12.22 -14.52
C ASP A 511 -30.20 10.82 -13.91
N LEU A 512 -29.28 9.87 -14.12
CA LEU A 512 -29.35 8.56 -13.48
C LEU A 512 -29.32 8.70 -11.95
N LEU A 513 -28.28 9.32 -11.42
CA LEU A 513 -28.10 9.47 -9.97
C LEU A 513 -29.27 10.23 -9.35
N THR A 514 -29.69 11.34 -9.96
CA THR A 514 -30.87 12.10 -9.54
C THR A 514 -32.13 11.22 -9.49
N THR A 515 -32.32 10.33 -10.47
CA THR A 515 -33.48 9.44 -10.49
C THR A 515 -33.40 8.37 -9.40
N LEU A 516 -32.21 7.77 -9.19
CA LEU A 516 -32.00 6.76 -8.15
C LEU A 516 -32.18 7.36 -6.76
N ASP A 517 -31.61 8.53 -6.51
CA ASP A 517 -31.67 9.26 -5.24
C ASP A 517 -33.11 9.69 -4.89
N ASN A 518 -33.87 10.20 -5.87
CA ASN A 518 -35.26 10.58 -5.65
C ASN A 518 -36.24 9.40 -5.64
N ALA A 519 -35.82 8.19 -6.01
CA ALA A 519 -36.72 7.04 -6.12
C ALA A 519 -37.40 6.71 -4.79
N GLN A 520 -38.72 6.50 -4.81
CA GLN A 520 -39.48 6.12 -3.62
C GLN A 520 -39.99 4.68 -3.71
N SER A 521 -39.89 4.07 -4.89
CA SER A 521 -40.38 2.74 -5.18
C SER A 521 -39.53 2.04 -6.25
N ALA A 522 -39.55 0.71 -6.28
CA ALA A 522 -38.89 -0.06 -7.34
C ALA A 522 -39.37 0.34 -8.76
N SER A 523 -40.65 0.73 -8.92
CA SER A 523 -41.19 1.14 -10.22
C SER A 523 -40.62 2.45 -10.77
N ASP A 524 -40.06 3.30 -9.91
CA ASP A 524 -39.36 4.51 -10.33
C ASP A 524 -38.03 4.18 -11.00
N ILE A 525 -37.39 3.09 -10.54
CA ILE A 525 -36.06 2.63 -10.98
C ILE A 525 -36.15 1.71 -12.20
N GLU A 526 -37.16 0.83 -12.26
CA GLU A 526 -37.28 -0.23 -13.28
C GLU A 526 -37.31 0.25 -14.74
N LYS A 527 -37.66 1.51 -14.98
CA LYS A 527 -37.70 2.10 -16.33
C LYS A 527 -36.30 2.38 -16.88
N ILE A 528 -35.36 2.74 -16.00
CA ILE A 528 -34.03 3.21 -16.37
C ILE A 528 -32.91 2.25 -15.93
N PHE A 529 -33.22 1.24 -15.13
CA PHE A 529 -32.24 0.36 -14.50
C PHE A 529 -32.66 -1.11 -14.58
N ASP A 530 -31.69 -2.00 -14.76
CA ASP A 530 -31.94 -3.44 -14.71
C ASP A 530 -31.92 -3.95 -13.26
N VAL A 531 -33.07 -3.87 -12.62
CA VAL A 531 -33.26 -4.28 -11.23
C VAL A 531 -32.97 -5.77 -11.02
N ASP A 532 -33.32 -6.67 -11.95
CA ASP A 532 -33.06 -8.10 -11.76
C ASP A 532 -31.57 -8.43 -11.83
N HIS A 533 -30.81 -7.72 -12.68
CA HIS A 533 -29.36 -7.84 -12.72
C HIS A 533 -28.74 -7.36 -11.42
N PHE A 534 -29.10 -6.16 -10.95
CA PHE A 534 -28.58 -5.61 -9.69
C PHE A 534 -28.88 -6.49 -8.48
N LEU A 535 -30.10 -7.03 -8.37
CA LEU A 535 -30.44 -7.93 -7.26
C LEU A 535 -29.64 -9.24 -7.27
N LYS A 536 -29.17 -9.71 -8.43
CA LYS A 536 -28.25 -10.86 -8.50
C LYS A 536 -26.86 -10.49 -8.00
N GLU A 537 -26.35 -9.32 -8.39
CA GLU A 537 -25.08 -8.77 -7.92
C GLU A 537 -25.10 -8.62 -6.39
N MET A 538 -26.15 -8.02 -5.82
CA MET A 538 -26.29 -7.88 -4.36
C MET A 538 -26.38 -9.23 -3.64
N ALA A 539 -27.02 -10.23 -4.27
CA ALA A 539 -27.08 -11.56 -3.71
C ALA A 539 -25.71 -12.25 -3.74
N LEU A 540 -24.91 -12.05 -4.79
CA LEU A 540 -23.55 -12.57 -4.87
C LEU A 540 -22.62 -11.88 -3.88
N GLU A 541 -22.63 -10.55 -3.82
CA GLU A 541 -21.84 -9.76 -2.87
C GLU A 541 -22.09 -10.19 -1.42
N TYR A 542 -23.38 -10.37 -1.05
CA TYR A 542 -23.74 -10.88 0.27
C TYR A 542 -23.28 -12.32 0.54
N LEU A 543 -23.35 -13.21 -0.46
CA LEU A 543 -22.88 -14.59 -0.33
C LEU A 543 -21.36 -14.68 -0.27
N PHE A 544 -20.67 -13.80 -0.99
CA PHE A 544 -19.23 -13.68 -0.99
C PHE A 544 -18.73 -13.06 0.31
N GLY A 545 -19.57 -12.30 1.01
CA GLY A 545 -19.12 -11.56 2.19
C GLY A 545 -18.13 -10.47 1.80
N SER A 546 -18.37 -9.86 0.65
CA SER A 546 -17.59 -8.75 0.13
C SER A 546 -17.83 -7.52 0.99
N TRP A 547 -16.75 -6.95 1.50
CA TRP A 547 -16.79 -5.71 2.28
C TRP A 547 -16.27 -4.50 1.47
N ASP A 548 -15.52 -4.72 0.40
CA ASP A 548 -14.99 -3.63 -0.44
C ASP A 548 -15.86 -3.35 -1.69
N HIS A 549 -17.18 -3.54 -1.56
CA HIS A 549 -18.16 -3.38 -2.65
C HIS A 549 -19.34 -2.48 -2.20
N ILE A 550 -20.38 -2.33 -3.03
CA ILE A 550 -21.41 -1.30 -2.81
C ILE A 550 -22.17 -1.41 -1.48
N LEU A 551 -22.39 -2.63 -0.96
CA LEU A 551 -23.16 -2.83 0.28
C LEU A 551 -22.47 -2.30 1.53
N ARG A 552 -21.16 -2.03 1.48
CA ARG A 552 -20.36 -1.63 2.64
C ARG A 552 -19.55 -0.37 2.36
N HIS A 553 -18.57 -0.46 1.46
CA HIS A 553 -17.62 0.63 1.15
C HIS A 553 -18.04 1.47 -0.06
N ALA A 554 -19.16 1.15 -0.72
CA ALA A 554 -19.65 1.91 -1.86
C ALA A 554 -18.63 1.92 -3.04
N HIS A 555 -17.90 0.82 -3.27
CA HIS A 555 -16.69 0.81 -4.10
C HIS A 555 -16.66 -0.34 -5.14
N ASN A 556 -15.67 -0.34 -6.04
CA ASN A 556 -15.31 -1.42 -6.98
C ASN A 556 -16.42 -1.89 -7.95
N PHE A 557 -17.08 -0.94 -8.61
CA PHE A 557 -18.05 -1.28 -9.64
C PHE A 557 -18.03 -0.33 -10.82
N TYR A 558 -18.69 -0.78 -11.89
CA TYR A 558 -18.96 -0.01 -13.08
C TYR A 558 -20.45 0.14 -13.29
N MET A 559 -20.84 1.24 -13.93
CA MET A 559 -22.18 1.47 -14.44
C MET A 559 -22.14 1.55 -15.95
N TYR A 560 -22.99 0.80 -16.64
CA TYR A 560 -23.10 0.84 -18.10
C TYR A 560 -24.54 1.01 -18.56
N LYS A 561 -24.79 1.97 -19.46
CA LYS A 561 -26.10 2.11 -20.11
C LYS A 561 -26.20 1.27 -21.36
N GLN A 562 -27.04 0.25 -21.32
CA GLN A 562 -27.27 -0.64 -22.46
C GLN A 562 -28.07 0.04 -23.57
N LYS A 563 -27.98 -0.50 -24.79
CA LYS A 563 -28.78 -0.08 -25.97
C LYS A 563 -30.30 -0.11 -25.77
N ASN A 564 -30.80 -0.89 -24.81
CA ASN A 564 -32.22 -0.92 -24.46
C ASN A 564 -32.66 0.28 -23.58
N GLY A 565 -31.73 1.19 -23.27
CA GLY A 565 -31.95 2.39 -22.45
C GLY A 565 -31.77 2.17 -20.94
N LYS A 566 -31.48 0.94 -20.49
CA LYS A 566 -31.32 0.61 -19.07
C LYS A 566 -29.86 0.53 -18.64
N TRP A 567 -29.59 1.07 -17.47
CA TRP A 567 -28.34 0.94 -16.76
C TRP A 567 -28.19 -0.43 -16.09
N ILE A 568 -26.95 -0.92 -16.03
CA ILE A 568 -26.56 -2.13 -15.30
C ILE A 568 -25.37 -1.85 -14.40
N TYR A 569 -25.35 -2.52 -13.26
CA TYR A 569 -24.24 -2.56 -12.31
C TYR A 569 -23.29 -3.70 -12.66
N LEU A 570 -21.98 -3.46 -12.65
CA LEU A 570 -20.96 -4.43 -13.02
C LEU A 570 -19.86 -4.45 -11.96
N SER A 571 -19.89 -5.44 -11.07
CA SER A 571 -18.89 -5.61 -10.01
C SER A 571 -17.52 -6.03 -10.58
N HIS A 572 -16.44 -5.63 -9.90
CA HIS A 572 -15.08 -6.13 -10.14
C HIS A 572 -14.26 -6.09 -8.86
N ASP A 573 -13.00 -6.56 -8.91
CA ASP A 573 -12.09 -6.59 -7.75
C ASP A 573 -12.57 -7.50 -6.60
N PHE A 574 -12.36 -8.80 -6.79
CA PHE A 574 -12.92 -9.85 -5.93
C PHE A 574 -11.86 -10.52 -5.04
N ASP A 575 -10.72 -9.87 -4.81
CA ASP A 575 -9.66 -10.41 -3.96
C ASP A 575 -10.06 -10.41 -2.48
N HIS A 576 -10.85 -9.41 -2.05
CA HIS A 576 -11.42 -9.28 -0.71
C HIS A 576 -12.74 -10.04 -0.49
N ASP A 577 -13.09 -10.96 -1.39
CA ASP A 577 -14.30 -11.77 -1.32
C ASP A 577 -14.07 -13.10 -0.58
N LEU A 578 -15.16 -13.84 -0.38
CA LEU A 578 -15.15 -15.23 0.08
C LEU A 578 -14.39 -15.42 1.41
N GLY A 579 -14.65 -14.53 2.36
CA GLY A 579 -14.11 -14.60 3.70
C GLY A 579 -12.72 -14.01 3.88
N GLN A 580 -12.27 -13.11 3.00
CA GLN A 580 -10.98 -12.45 3.11
C GLN A 580 -11.07 -11.14 3.89
N ASP A 581 -10.27 -11.00 4.96
CA ASP A 581 -10.03 -9.76 5.71
C ASP A 581 -11.28 -8.98 6.16
N ILE A 582 -12.40 -9.66 6.41
CA ILE A 582 -13.68 -9.03 6.81
C ILE A 582 -13.54 -8.18 8.09
N ASP A 583 -12.57 -8.51 8.95
CA ASP A 583 -12.29 -7.71 10.16
C ASP A 583 -11.92 -6.25 9.85
N ILE A 584 -11.39 -5.93 8.67
CA ILE A 584 -11.07 -4.55 8.25
C ILE A 584 -12.28 -3.64 8.43
N ASP A 585 -13.43 -4.06 7.92
CA ASP A 585 -14.64 -3.27 7.88
C ASP A 585 -15.40 -3.27 9.22
N PHE A 586 -15.40 -4.40 9.95
CA PHE A 586 -16.18 -4.52 11.19
C PHE A 586 -15.42 -4.17 12.47
N ARG A 587 -14.09 -4.12 12.46
CA ARG A 587 -13.29 -3.82 13.65
C ARG A 587 -12.63 -2.44 13.63
N ASN A 588 -12.48 -1.82 12.45
CA ASN A 588 -11.59 -0.67 12.22
C ASN A 588 -10.16 -0.93 12.76
N HIS A 589 -9.20 -0.06 12.42
CA HIS A 589 -7.81 -0.22 12.84
C HIS A 589 -7.72 -0.51 14.35
N ILE A 590 -7.19 -1.69 14.69
CA ILE A 590 -6.87 -2.06 16.06
C ILE A 590 -5.78 -1.08 16.51
N TYR A 591 -6.17 0.06 17.06
CA TYR A 591 -5.26 0.89 17.84
C TYR A 591 -4.76 -0.01 18.97
N VAL A 592 -3.44 -0.04 19.10
CA VAL A 592 -2.67 -0.98 19.93
C VAL A 592 -3.05 -0.89 21.43
N ASP A 593 -3.89 0.09 21.81
CA ASP A 593 -4.19 0.46 23.20
C ASP A 593 -5.64 0.26 23.65
N VAL A 594 -6.49 -0.52 22.95
CA VAL A 594 -7.87 -0.79 23.43
C VAL A 594 -8.13 -2.28 23.72
N PRO A 595 -7.71 -2.79 24.90
CA PRO A 595 -7.98 -4.18 25.32
C PRO A 595 -9.48 -4.51 25.38
N ASP A 596 -10.34 -3.57 25.77
CA ASP A 596 -11.73 -3.87 26.12
C ASP A 596 -12.64 -4.21 24.94
N ILE A 597 -12.36 -3.70 23.73
CA ILE A 597 -13.07 -4.11 22.50
C ILE A 597 -12.65 -5.54 22.08
N LEU A 598 -11.44 -5.95 22.44
CA LEU A 598 -10.84 -7.23 22.04
C LEU A 598 -11.25 -8.40 22.95
N TYR A 599 -11.54 -8.14 24.23
CA TYR A 599 -12.00 -9.18 25.17
C TYR A 599 -13.45 -9.64 24.94
N ASN A 600 -14.27 -8.85 24.23
CA ASN A 600 -15.60 -9.26 23.75
C ASN A 600 -15.60 -9.83 22.32
N SER A 601 -14.45 -10.29 21.81
CA SER A 601 -14.30 -10.93 20.49
C SER A 601 -15.10 -12.23 20.26
N LYS A 602 -15.95 -12.64 21.21
CA LYS A 602 -16.88 -13.77 21.06
C LYS A 602 -18.06 -13.51 20.10
N ASP A 603 -18.25 -12.28 19.61
CA ASP A 603 -19.48 -11.91 18.88
C ASP A 603 -19.34 -11.74 17.33
N TYR A 604 -18.16 -11.96 16.75
CA TYR A 604 -17.94 -11.77 15.30
C TYR A 604 -17.81 -13.09 14.54
N PHE A 605 -18.93 -13.72 14.22
CA PHE A 605 -19.01 -14.82 13.25
C PHE A 605 -19.75 -14.36 11.99
N TYR A 606 -19.00 -13.78 11.05
CA TYR A 606 -19.52 -13.15 9.83
C TYR A 606 -20.35 -14.05 8.91
N PRO A 607 -20.09 -15.36 8.78
CA PRO A 607 -20.94 -16.24 7.96
C PRO A 607 -22.41 -16.22 8.41
N ASP A 608 -22.69 -15.92 9.68
CA ASP A 608 -24.04 -15.88 10.26
C ASP A 608 -24.73 -14.50 10.18
N TYR A 609 -24.11 -13.52 9.51
CA TYR A 609 -24.70 -12.20 9.39
C TYR A 609 -25.85 -12.24 8.38
N SER A 610 -27.03 -11.74 8.78
CA SER A 610 -28.17 -11.55 7.89
C SER A 610 -27.86 -10.46 6.86
N PHE A 611 -28.61 -10.43 5.74
CA PHE A 611 -28.44 -9.37 4.75
C PHE A 611 -28.57 -7.97 5.37
N ALA A 612 -29.60 -7.76 6.20
CA ALA A 612 -29.83 -6.49 6.89
C ALA A 612 -28.74 -6.11 7.91
N LYS A 613 -28.01 -7.09 8.48
CA LYS A 613 -26.84 -6.81 9.33
C LYS A 613 -25.59 -6.52 8.51
N TRP A 614 -25.52 -7.03 7.28
CA TRP A 614 -24.38 -6.85 6.40
C TRP A 614 -24.37 -5.43 5.81
N VAL A 615 -25.48 -4.99 5.24
CA VAL A 615 -25.53 -3.77 4.43
C VAL A 615 -25.48 -2.47 5.26
N ASN A 616 -24.77 -1.46 4.76
CA ASN A 616 -24.78 -0.07 5.22
C ASN A 616 -25.99 0.70 4.66
N ASP A 617 -26.17 1.96 5.04
CA ASP A 617 -27.26 2.80 4.52
C ASP A 617 -27.02 3.14 3.04
N VAL A 618 -27.72 2.42 2.14
CA VAL A 618 -27.61 2.57 0.69
C VAL A 618 -29.03 2.64 0.11
N HIS A 619 -29.46 3.84 -0.30
CA HIS A 619 -30.86 4.12 -0.65
C HIS A 619 -31.45 3.17 -1.71
N ILE A 620 -30.71 2.86 -2.78
CA ILE A 620 -31.19 1.91 -3.79
C ILE A 620 -31.43 0.50 -3.22
N VAL A 621 -30.63 0.06 -2.25
CA VAL A 621 -30.79 -1.23 -1.57
C VAL A 621 -31.99 -1.20 -0.62
N ASP A 622 -32.22 -0.10 0.06
CA ASP A 622 -33.40 0.11 0.89
C ASP A 622 -34.70 -0.06 0.07
N ILE A 623 -34.76 0.62 -1.08
CA ILE A 623 -35.91 0.57 -1.99
C ILE A 623 -36.12 -0.82 -2.59
N LEU A 624 -35.04 -1.46 -3.06
CA LEU A 624 -35.14 -2.69 -3.85
C LEU A 624 -35.11 -3.98 -3.01
N ILE A 625 -34.61 -3.93 -1.77
CA ILE A 625 -34.39 -5.13 -0.92
C ILE A 625 -34.99 -4.95 0.48
N LEU A 626 -34.58 -3.95 1.27
CA LEU A 626 -34.95 -3.92 2.69
C LEU A 626 -36.44 -3.61 2.92
N LYS A 627 -37.07 -2.79 2.06
CA LYS A 627 -38.52 -2.54 2.10
C LYS A 627 -39.37 -3.72 1.61
N ASP A 628 -38.88 -4.48 0.63
CA ASP A 628 -39.54 -5.70 0.12
C ASP A 628 -38.52 -6.72 -0.42
N SER A 629 -38.15 -7.68 0.43
CA SER A 629 -37.10 -8.66 0.10
C SER A 629 -37.56 -9.77 -0.85
N ARG A 630 -38.85 -9.89 -1.22
CA ARG A 630 -39.38 -11.10 -1.87
C ARG A 630 -38.68 -11.44 -3.19
N ARG A 631 -38.34 -10.41 -3.98
CA ARG A 631 -37.63 -10.58 -5.26
C ARG A 631 -36.18 -10.99 -5.03
N PHE A 632 -35.49 -10.30 -4.11
CA PHE A 632 -34.13 -10.62 -3.67
C PHE A 632 -34.04 -12.04 -3.11
N ASP A 633 -34.91 -12.42 -2.17
CA ASP A 633 -34.94 -13.74 -1.56
C ASP A 633 -35.10 -14.84 -2.60
N LYS A 634 -35.94 -14.62 -3.63
CA LYS A 634 -36.11 -15.58 -4.72
C LYS A 634 -34.82 -15.74 -5.51
N ILE A 635 -34.12 -14.65 -5.81
CA ILE A 635 -32.85 -14.63 -6.55
C ILE A 635 -31.75 -15.31 -5.72
N LEU A 636 -31.58 -14.92 -4.46
CA LEU A 636 -30.63 -15.51 -3.52
C LEU A 636 -30.82 -17.04 -3.43
N LYS A 637 -32.07 -17.49 -3.26
CA LYS A 637 -32.43 -18.91 -3.21
C LYS A 637 -32.10 -19.65 -4.51
N ASP A 638 -32.21 -19.00 -5.66
CA ASP A 638 -31.88 -19.59 -6.96
C ASP A 638 -30.37 -19.73 -7.14
N ILE A 639 -29.60 -18.69 -6.78
CA ILE A 639 -28.13 -18.70 -6.82
C ILE A 639 -27.56 -19.79 -5.91
N VAL A 640 -28.02 -19.88 -4.66
CA VAL A 640 -27.57 -20.92 -3.71
C VAL A 640 -27.83 -22.32 -4.25
N ARG A 641 -29.00 -22.58 -4.84
CA ARG A 641 -29.33 -23.89 -5.40
C ARG A 641 -28.49 -24.23 -6.64
N LYS A 642 -28.23 -23.25 -7.51
CA LYS A 642 -27.57 -23.48 -8.80
C LYS A 642 -26.05 -23.55 -8.69
N VAL A 643 -25.45 -22.69 -7.87
CA VAL A 643 -23.99 -22.51 -7.87
C VAL A 643 -23.39 -22.34 -6.49
N PHE A 644 -23.93 -21.48 -5.60
CA PHE A 644 -23.30 -21.21 -4.31
C PHE A 644 -23.64 -22.32 -3.29
N ASN A 645 -23.12 -23.51 -3.52
CA ASN A 645 -23.26 -24.66 -2.64
C ASN A 645 -22.02 -25.57 -2.72
N PRO A 646 -21.68 -26.29 -1.64
CA PRO A 646 -20.49 -27.13 -1.61
C PRO A 646 -20.44 -28.23 -2.68
N ALA A 647 -21.58 -28.85 -3.02
CA ALA A 647 -21.63 -29.92 -4.02
C ALA A 647 -21.20 -29.43 -5.42
N THR A 648 -21.44 -28.16 -5.73
CA THR A 648 -21.02 -27.52 -6.98
C THR A 648 -19.63 -26.89 -6.86
N LEU A 649 -19.33 -26.16 -5.78
CA LEU A 649 -18.10 -25.36 -5.69
C LEU A 649 -16.87 -26.17 -5.25
N TYR A 650 -17.02 -27.20 -4.42
CA TYR A 650 -15.84 -27.94 -3.95
C TYR A 650 -15.11 -28.68 -5.07
N PRO A 651 -15.79 -29.43 -5.97
CA PRO A 651 -15.10 -30.07 -7.09
C PRO A 651 -14.38 -29.06 -7.99
N HIS A 652 -14.98 -27.88 -8.20
CA HIS A 652 -14.39 -26.80 -9.00
C HIS A 652 -13.15 -26.18 -8.31
N ILE A 653 -13.23 -25.97 -7.00
CA ILE A 653 -12.08 -25.52 -6.19
C ILE A 653 -10.96 -26.58 -6.23
N ASP A 654 -11.29 -27.85 -6.09
CA ASP A 654 -10.31 -28.95 -6.15
C ASP A 654 -9.62 -29.02 -7.51
N GLU A 655 -10.38 -28.87 -8.60
CA GLU A 655 -9.85 -28.83 -9.96
C GLU A 655 -8.88 -27.66 -10.15
N ILE A 656 -9.25 -26.44 -9.74
CA ILE A 656 -8.37 -25.27 -9.85
C ILE A 656 -7.14 -25.43 -8.96
N LYS A 657 -7.30 -25.92 -7.71
CA LYS A 657 -6.19 -26.11 -6.78
C LYS A 657 -5.13 -27.01 -7.38
N GLU A 658 -5.53 -28.16 -7.92
CA GLU A 658 -4.60 -29.11 -8.55
C GLU A 658 -4.02 -28.55 -9.86
N PHE A 659 -4.81 -27.83 -10.64
CA PHE A 659 -4.35 -27.16 -11.87
C PHE A 659 -3.24 -26.15 -11.61
N ILE A 660 -3.38 -25.28 -10.59
CA ILE A 660 -2.41 -24.22 -10.30
C ILE A 660 -1.27 -24.65 -9.36
N ARG A 661 -1.40 -25.77 -8.65
CA ARG A 661 -0.43 -26.25 -7.64
C ARG A 661 1.02 -26.22 -8.15
N PRO A 662 1.37 -26.72 -9.35
CA PRO A 662 2.77 -26.69 -9.81
C PRO A 662 3.34 -25.27 -9.92
N TYR A 663 2.50 -24.31 -10.30
CA TYR A 663 2.90 -22.91 -10.47
C TYR A 663 2.96 -22.16 -9.14
N VAL A 664 2.05 -22.48 -8.21
CA VAL A 664 2.11 -21.94 -6.84
C VAL A 664 3.37 -22.43 -6.13
N VAL A 665 3.73 -23.72 -6.28
CA VAL A 665 5.00 -24.26 -5.74
C VAL A 665 6.19 -23.46 -6.27
N LEU A 666 6.24 -23.17 -7.57
CA LEU A 666 7.30 -22.34 -8.15
C LEU A 666 7.28 -20.90 -7.59
N ASP A 667 6.10 -20.28 -7.45
CA ASP A 667 5.97 -18.92 -6.92
C ASP A 667 6.39 -18.79 -5.44
N LYS A 668 6.23 -19.88 -4.68
CA LYS A 668 6.59 -19.96 -3.25
C LYS A 668 7.94 -20.64 -3.00
N THR A 669 8.72 -20.92 -4.04
CA THR A 669 10.08 -21.45 -3.93
C THR A 669 11.08 -20.33 -4.22
N SER A 670 12.00 -20.09 -3.29
CA SER A 670 13.06 -19.11 -3.48
C SER A 670 14.18 -19.65 -4.38
N ASP A 671 14.87 -18.74 -5.05
CA ASP A 671 16.13 -19.06 -5.73
C ASP A 671 17.28 -19.29 -4.73
N ALA A 672 18.47 -19.61 -5.23
CA ALA A 672 19.67 -19.82 -4.42
C ALA A 672 20.10 -18.59 -3.59
N LYS A 673 19.49 -17.42 -3.81
CA LYS A 673 19.74 -16.17 -3.08
C LYS A 673 18.56 -15.79 -2.17
N GLY A 674 17.62 -16.72 -1.94
CA GLY A 674 16.46 -16.49 -1.08
C GLY A 674 15.36 -15.61 -1.71
N LYS A 675 15.43 -15.32 -3.02
CA LYS A 675 14.44 -14.47 -3.70
C LYS A 675 13.32 -15.28 -4.31
N TYR A 676 12.09 -14.86 -4.08
CA TYR A 676 10.92 -15.47 -4.70
C TYR A 676 10.53 -14.76 -6.01
N PRO A 677 9.93 -15.47 -6.98
CA PRO A 677 9.47 -14.89 -8.24
C PRO A 677 8.58 -13.65 -8.07
N GLY A 678 8.84 -12.62 -8.88
CA GLY A 678 8.01 -11.41 -8.97
C GLY A 678 8.03 -10.47 -7.76
N ARG A 679 8.69 -10.84 -6.65
CA ARG A 679 8.74 -10.03 -5.42
C ARG A 679 9.79 -8.93 -5.52
N ILE A 680 9.52 -7.96 -6.41
CA ILE A 680 10.43 -6.88 -6.76
C ILE A 680 10.32 -5.66 -5.84
N ASN A 681 9.23 -5.56 -5.06
CA ASN A 681 9.15 -4.64 -3.93
C ASN A 681 9.78 -5.29 -2.70
N LYS A 682 11.02 -4.90 -2.39
CA LYS A 682 11.78 -5.47 -1.28
C LYS A 682 11.41 -4.89 0.08
N LYS A 683 10.60 -3.83 0.11
CA LYS A 683 10.22 -3.11 1.33
C LYS A 683 8.94 -3.66 1.97
N ALA A 684 8.24 -4.54 1.27
CA ALA A 684 7.00 -5.17 1.72
C ALA A 684 7.26 -6.45 2.53
N SER A 685 6.31 -6.80 3.41
CA SER A 685 6.36 -8.00 4.24
C SER A 685 4.99 -8.71 4.26
N ASP A 686 4.62 -9.29 3.11
CA ASP A 686 3.30 -9.90 2.81
C ASP A 686 3.41 -11.38 2.44
N PHE A 687 4.49 -12.07 2.79
CA PHE A 687 4.71 -13.44 2.34
C PHE A 687 3.77 -14.46 3.00
N ILE A 688 2.89 -15.04 2.20
CA ILE A 688 2.06 -16.19 2.56
C ILE A 688 2.76 -17.48 2.09
N SER A 689 2.98 -18.42 3.01
CA SER A 689 3.67 -19.70 2.76
C SER A 689 2.85 -20.69 1.93
N LEU A 690 3.51 -21.70 1.37
CA LEU A 690 2.84 -22.81 0.66
C LEU A 690 1.88 -23.60 1.56
N ALA A 691 2.22 -23.76 2.86
CA ALA A 691 1.38 -24.44 3.82
C ALA A 691 0.11 -23.64 4.15
N GLN A 692 0.22 -22.31 4.29
CA GLN A 692 -0.93 -21.42 4.44
C GLN A 692 -1.82 -21.45 3.20
N TRP A 693 -1.24 -21.41 2.00
CA TRP A 693 -2.00 -21.54 0.74
C TRP A 693 -2.78 -22.86 0.69
N ASP A 694 -2.11 -23.99 0.88
CA ASP A 694 -2.73 -25.31 0.76
C ASP A 694 -3.85 -25.50 1.80
N ALA A 695 -3.66 -25.00 3.02
CA ALA A 695 -4.63 -25.09 4.10
C ALA A 695 -5.80 -24.09 3.96
N ASN A 696 -5.55 -22.89 3.43
CA ASN A 696 -6.58 -21.85 3.27
C ASN A 696 -7.50 -22.11 2.08
N VAL A 697 -7.04 -22.79 1.03
CA VAL A 697 -7.96 -23.29 -0.02
C VAL A 697 -8.98 -24.27 0.59
N GLU A 698 -8.60 -25.01 1.63
CA GLU A 698 -9.46 -25.93 2.36
C GLU A 698 -10.29 -25.19 3.44
N PHE A 699 -10.23 -25.69 4.68
CA PHE A 699 -11.08 -25.24 5.77
C PHE A 699 -10.34 -24.40 6.82
N THR A 700 -9.02 -24.22 6.67
CA THR A 700 -8.20 -23.57 7.69
C THR A 700 -8.18 -22.07 7.48
N SER A 701 -8.66 -21.31 8.46
CA SER A 701 -8.44 -19.87 8.50
C SER A 701 -6.96 -19.58 8.76
N VAL A 702 -6.35 -18.64 8.03
CA VAL A 702 -4.92 -18.32 8.14
C VAL A 702 -4.72 -16.81 8.30
N LYS A 703 -3.61 -16.42 8.94
CA LYS A 703 -3.17 -15.03 8.98
C LYS A 703 -2.80 -14.54 7.58
N THR A 704 -3.24 -13.33 7.24
CA THR A 704 -2.94 -12.63 5.98
C THR A 704 -2.14 -11.35 6.30
N PRO A 705 -1.61 -10.63 5.29
CA PRO A 705 -0.88 -9.39 5.51
C PRO A 705 -1.71 -8.33 6.24
N ASP A 706 -3.00 -8.23 5.91
CA ASP A 706 -3.89 -7.24 6.50
C ASP A 706 -4.48 -7.77 7.82
N PHE A 707 -5.16 -8.93 7.81
CA PHE A 707 -5.82 -9.49 8.99
C PHE A 707 -5.78 -11.04 8.99
N PHE A 708 -6.88 -11.67 8.59
CA PHE A 708 -6.97 -13.10 8.37
C PHE A 708 -7.98 -13.41 7.27
N GLY A 709 -7.78 -14.54 6.61
CA GLY A 709 -8.73 -15.10 5.66
C GLY A 709 -9.35 -16.37 6.23
N TYR A 710 -10.68 -16.51 6.17
CA TYR A 710 -11.33 -17.80 6.38
C TYR A 710 -10.83 -18.82 5.36
N GLY A 711 -10.82 -20.11 5.74
CA GLY A 711 -10.64 -21.17 4.75
C GLY A 711 -11.72 -21.05 3.66
N LEU A 712 -11.34 -21.04 2.39
CA LEU A 712 -12.23 -20.79 1.26
C LEU A 712 -13.43 -21.76 1.25
N LYS A 713 -13.17 -23.07 1.43
CA LYS A 713 -14.26 -24.06 1.55
C LYS A 713 -15.05 -23.91 2.83
N TYR A 714 -14.42 -23.47 3.92
CA TYR A 714 -15.10 -23.23 5.19
C TYR A 714 -16.07 -22.04 5.12
N TRP A 715 -15.67 -20.94 4.48
CA TRP A 715 -16.55 -19.78 4.23
C TRP A 715 -17.80 -20.21 3.47
N ILE A 716 -17.61 -20.91 2.34
CA ILE A 716 -18.71 -21.42 1.51
C ILE A 716 -19.64 -22.32 2.33
N LEU A 717 -19.11 -23.26 3.12
CA LEU A 717 -19.92 -24.17 3.95
C LEU A 717 -20.74 -23.41 4.98
N SER A 718 -20.09 -22.52 5.73
CA SER A 718 -20.70 -21.79 6.83
C SER A 718 -21.79 -20.86 6.33
N LYS A 719 -21.50 -20.08 5.27
CA LYS A 719 -22.48 -19.18 4.65
C LYS A 719 -23.63 -19.96 4.00
N TYR A 720 -23.34 -21.07 3.31
CA TYR A 720 -24.36 -21.96 2.75
C TYR A 720 -25.33 -22.45 3.83
N ARG A 721 -24.81 -22.99 4.94
CA ARG A 721 -25.63 -23.47 6.06
C ARG A 721 -26.51 -22.39 6.63
N TYR A 722 -25.93 -21.22 6.90
CA TYR A 722 -26.66 -20.07 7.43
C TYR A 722 -27.81 -19.68 6.50
N VAL A 723 -27.52 -19.44 5.22
CA VAL A 723 -28.52 -19.00 4.25
C VAL A 723 -29.59 -20.08 4.04
N CYS A 724 -29.22 -21.36 4.00
CA CYS A 724 -30.18 -22.46 3.90
C CYS A 724 -31.18 -22.47 5.06
N LYS A 725 -30.69 -22.28 6.30
CA LYS A 725 -31.53 -22.23 7.50
C LYS A 725 -32.39 -20.98 7.52
N THR A 726 -31.79 -19.80 7.35
CA THR A 726 -32.45 -18.49 7.45
C THR A 726 -33.54 -18.31 6.39
N TYR A 727 -33.29 -18.78 5.16
CA TYR A 727 -34.22 -18.59 4.03
C TYR A 727 -35.08 -19.82 3.73
N GLY A 728 -35.01 -20.88 4.54
CA GLY A 728 -35.82 -22.10 4.39
C GLY A 728 -35.55 -22.84 3.07
N ILE A 729 -34.29 -22.93 2.66
CA ILE A 729 -33.87 -23.62 1.43
C ILE A 729 -33.68 -25.10 1.73
N LYS A 730 -34.30 -25.97 0.92
CA LYS A 730 -33.99 -27.40 0.95
C LYS A 730 -32.59 -27.64 0.37
N CYS A 731 -31.62 -27.79 1.26
CA CYS A 731 -30.20 -27.92 0.95
C CYS A 731 -29.70 -29.36 1.12
N ASP A 732 -28.51 -29.65 0.61
CA ASP A 732 -27.91 -30.99 0.64
C ASP A 732 -27.65 -31.43 2.08
N SER A 733 -28.27 -32.54 2.49
CA SER A 733 -28.20 -33.06 3.86
C SER A 733 -26.80 -33.42 4.31
N THR A 734 -25.89 -33.74 3.39
CA THR A 734 -24.48 -34.05 3.68
C THR A 734 -23.79 -32.84 4.28
N TYR A 735 -23.93 -31.69 3.63
CA TYR A 735 -23.29 -30.44 4.05
C TYR A 735 -24.06 -29.75 5.17
N MET A 736 -25.38 -29.97 5.28
CA MET A 736 -26.19 -29.49 6.41
C MET A 736 -25.98 -30.30 7.70
N ASN A 737 -25.32 -31.46 7.65
CA ASN A 737 -25.03 -32.25 8.85
C ASN A 737 -24.00 -31.53 9.74
N GLU A 738 -24.37 -31.25 10.98
CA GLU A 738 -23.48 -30.64 11.99
C GLU A 738 -22.23 -31.50 12.26
N ASN A 739 -22.31 -32.81 12.02
CA ASN A 739 -21.19 -33.75 12.13
C ASN A 739 -20.37 -33.91 10.83
N TYR A 740 -20.58 -33.07 9.81
CA TYR A 740 -19.75 -33.06 8.61
C TYR A 740 -18.29 -32.82 8.99
N LYS A 741 -17.42 -33.79 8.67
CA LYS A 741 -16.02 -33.77 9.07
C LYS A 741 -15.17 -33.04 8.01
N TYR A 742 -14.34 -32.13 8.48
CA TYR A 742 -13.27 -31.50 7.71
C TYR A 742 -12.02 -31.37 8.58
N SER A 743 -10.85 -31.31 7.96
CA SER A 743 -9.57 -31.17 8.64
C SER A 743 -9.15 -29.70 8.72
N ILE A 744 -8.56 -29.33 9.85
CA ILE A 744 -7.89 -28.06 10.04
C ILE A 744 -6.39 -28.33 10.21
N ASN A 745 -5.57 -27.58 9.48
CA ASN A 745 -4.12 -27.61 9.68
C ASN A 745 -3.77 -26.70 10.86
N LYS A 746 -3.51 -27.31 12.02
CA LYS A 746 -3.20 -26.60 13.28
C LYS A 746 -1.87 -25.84 13.25
N GLU A 747 -0.96 -26.16 12.34
CA GLU A 747 0.35 -25.48 12.27
C GLU A 747 0.25 -24.07 11.70
N VAL A 748 -0.77 -23.81 10.87
CA VAL A 748 -0.97 -22.52 10.18
C VAL A 748 -2.33 -21.87 10.50
N GLU A 749 -3.09 -22.47 11.41
CA GLU A 749 -4.40 -21.97 11.84
C GLU A 749 -4.25 -20.61 12.53
N PHE A 750 -5.08 -19.66 12.11
CA PHE A 750 -5.21 -18.39 12.79
C PHE A 750 -5.97 -18.56 14.11
N HIS A 751 -5.32 -18.22 15.23
CA HIS A 751 -5.86 -18.35 16.58
C HIS A 751 -6.33 -17.02 17.20
N GLY A 752 -6.47 -15.97 16.39
CA GLY A 752 -6.73 -14.60 16.85
C GLY A 752 -5.48 -13.73 16.86
N TYR A 753 -5.67 -12.42 17.07
CA TYR A 753 -4.61 -11.40 17.00
C TYR A 753 -3.68 -11.42 18.22
N TYR A 754 -4.18 -11.90 19.35
CA TYR A 754 -3.44 -12.02 20.60
C TYR A 754 -3.29 -13.50 20.93
N LYS A 755 -2.05 -13.98 20.89
CA LYS A 755 -1.71 -15.32 21.36
C LYS A 755 -2.03 -15.32 22.87
N ASN A 756 -2.95 -16.17 23.32
CA ASN A 756 -3.12 -16.41 24.75
C ASN A 756 -1.74 -16.83 25.32
N ILE A 757 -1.16 -15.96 26.14
CA ILE A 757 0.11 -16.23 26.87
C ILE A 757 -0.04 -17.48 27.77
N SER A 758 -1.27 -17.95 28.03
CA SER A 758 -1.56 -19.10 28.89
C SER A 758 -1.35 -20.49 28.27
N ASP A 759 -1.28 -20.65 26.94
CA ASP A 759 -1.27 -22.00 26.34
C ASP A 759 0.12 -22.64 26.19
N SER A 760 1.15 -22.00 26.73
CA SER A 760 2.52 -22.58 26.80
C SER A 760 2.76 -23.49 28.01
N SER A 761 1.73 -23.82 28.81
CA SER A 761 1.88 -24.76 29.94
C SER A 761 0.76 -25.80 30.02
N SER A 762 0.69 -26.73 29.07
CA SER A 762 0.09 -28.05 29.35
C SER A 762 0.56 -29.16 28.40
N SER A 763 1.87 -29.43 28.39
CA SER A 763 2.34 -30.80 28.15
C SER A 763 2.06 -31.64 29.40
N ILE A 764 0.80 -32.03 29.61
CA ILE A 764 0.47 -33.15 30.49
C ILE A 764 0.14 -34.33 29.59
N THR A 765 1.14 -35.19 29.49
CA THR A 765 1.08 -36.55 28.95
C THR A 765 -0.09 -37.31 29.56
N LEU A 766 -1.18 -37.47 28.81
CA LEU A 766 -2.19 -38.49 29.10
C LEU A 766 -1.59 -39.85 28.74
N ILE A 767 -0.98 -40.47 29.74
CA ILE A 767 -0.58 -41.88 29.70
C ILE A 767 -1.87 -42.71 29.62
N GLU A 768 -2.10 -43.31 28.45
CA GLU A 768 -3.03 -44.43 28.30
C GLU A 768 -2.65 -45.53 29.29
N THR A 769 -3.51 -45.79 30.27
CA THR A 769 -3.50 -47.06 31.00
C THR A 769 -4.67 -47.89 30.52
N THR A 770 -4.33 -48.89 29.69
CA THR A 770 -5.14 -50.07 29.48
C THR A 770 -5.29 -50.81 30.82
N SER A 771 -6.51 -51.14 31.21
CA SER A 771 -6.75 -52.37 31.93
C SER A 771 -8.12 -52.96 31.58
N SER A 772 -8.04 -54.24 31.25
CA SER A 772 -9.05 -55.19 30.85
C SER A 772 -10.04 -55.55 31.95
N ILE A 773 -11.26 -55.91 31.53
CA ILE A 773 -12.04 -57.08 31.98
C ILE A 773 -12.14 -57.26 33.52
N HIS A 774 -13.28 -56.91 34.11
CA HIS A 774 -14.32 -57.91 34.42
C HIS A 774 -15.68 -57.30 34.75
#